data_AF-A0A134BEJ6-F1
#
_entry.id   AF-A0A134BEJ6-F1
#
_cell.length_a   1.000
_cell.length_b   1.000
_cell.length_c   1.000
_cell.angle_alpha   90.00
_cell.angle_beta   90.00
_cell.angle_gamma   90.00
#
_symmetry.space_group_name_H-M   'P 1'
#
loop_
_entity.id
_entity.type
_entity.pdbx_description
1 polymer ?
#
loop_
_entity_poly.entity_id
_entity_poly.type
_entity_poly.pdbx_seq_one_letter_code
_entity_poly.pdbx_strand_id
1 'polypeptide(L)'
;MDELNARSYAFHYRDLDSTLKYANKAYALSHGYADGRAEALNNLAFVSMVKMDYNRAAQYLSKAQDATDNQVELLVADVQFMRLCQRQSRNKDFYKYRERASLRLKRINEEVGTLNVRQQMRVAYAQSEYAIVGSTYFYYVGLSAPSLKAMARIDPNGIVSKDTAQLLSYYYNVGSGGIITRGTEEEISQTEFDYLVRCYIMSRENDYPYWEANSMQAISEHLKSPQSAQRLIKNNLPAIKYLNVDQMPDSLLAGNLAQRALALFKQYGDVYQIAGAYRTLAECYWGQKDYRSAIICLNDALNSDTVINRAPDLVASIREQLSLAFSAIDDKPQSDYNRNIYLDIQEMTRQDRLLEARAAQLDQSSQVLNLMIVAVVVTIVLIIALLIVFSRMRKRKDQELDTENLFEPLEQWNRQSEQQLVSQQNKLDEIEEEIQMMHFRILDNRKRNLEQRAKIALVNSITPLIDRISNEVQRLTNSHEDEDMRQKRLMYISELTSQINAYNDKLTQWIQLKQGQLNLHIESFKLQNLFELLKKGGMSFAMKGITLQVGDTDSVVKADKTLTLFMLNTLTDNARKFTPKGGTVSVCSRSASDYVEISISDTGVGMDEEHIAHIFDHKHLLDEKKIETSEKSHGFGLMNCKGIIDKYRKVSQIFNVCSISVASEVGKGSVFSFRLPKGISRILIFAILLLAPKEMNAANKDLSIALQYSDSVYDSNVRGDYSRTLVYAQKCIDALNAFYLSKKMGTPYQMKLYDNGDIPAEQIWLEDGLRTNYDVILRVRNESAVAALALHQWKLYHYNNKAYTQLFRKRSADRSLGNYVTLMQRSETNKNVAIAILIILLLSILPAYYFVYYRHRLYYRFCVEKVRKINEVLLSSMTPEEKLTLIQRMWKGLNHPLHPRYAGLNALVSQVQLSLSQSIQHNQETENRLELAEDELNRTRYESDRLYVSNSVLDNCLSTLKHETMYYPSRIKQLIDDKGDLQVIKEVVDYYKELYMLLSMQAMRQIDSNVTIDDDILKYLLDKLRKLTGTSNLQLESRERDGIYSIVTVEIPQLELSDKECLELFTPSSVNIEYMICRQIVREIGETTNARASGIQARHSAVTGGIAIDIVLPKQIADKLK
;
A
#
# COMPACT_ATOMS: atom_id res chain seq x y z
N MET A 1 -23.67 40.30 -9.64
CA MET A 1 -23.28 38.88 -9.59
C MET A 1 -23.79 38.23 -8.32
N ASP A 2 -23.39 38.72 -7.15
CA ASP A 2 -23.84 38.34 -5.81
C ASP A 2 -25.33 38.06 -5.64
N GLU A 3 -26.19 38.90 -6.23
CA GLU A 3 -27.63 38.69 -6.21
C GLU A 3 -28.07 37.42 -6.96
N LEU A 4 -27.42 37.09 -8.08
CA LEU A 4 -27.69 35.86 -8.83
C LEU A 4 -27.23 34.61 -8.06
N ASN A 5 -26.10 34.70 -7.35
CA ASN A 5 -25.69 33.62 -6.45
C ASN A 5 -26.63 33.46 -5.26
N ALA A 6 -27.09 34.56 -4.66
CA ALA A 6 -28.06 34.53 -3.57
C ALA A 6 -29.42 33.96 -4.02
N ARG A 7 -29.89 34.35 -5.21
CA ARG A 7 -31.07 33.73 -5.86
C ARG A 7 -30.81 32.24 -6.12
N SER A 8 -29.64 31.87 -6.65
CA SER A 8 -29.27 30.47 -6.86
C SER A 8 -29.35 29.66 -5.57
N TYR A 9 -28.82 30.18 -4.46
CA TYR A 9 -28.88 29.55 -3.15
C TYR A 9 -30.32 29.42 -2.63
N ALA A 10 -31.13 30.49 -2.73
CA ALA A 10 -32.52 30.50 -2.29
C ALA A 10 -33.44 29.50 -3.05
N PHE A 11 -32.99 29.00 -4.20
CA PHE A 11 -33.65 27.93 -4.94
C PHE A 11 -33.11 26.52 -4.68
N HIS A 12 -31.99 26.34 -3.94
CA HIS A 12 -31.30 25.05 -3.74
C HIS A 12 -32.28 23.90 -3.48
N TYR A 13 -33.10 24.04 -2.45
CA TYR A 13 -34.04 23.01 -1.98
C TYR A 13 -35.50 23.26 -2.44
N ARG A 14 -35.67 24.09 -3.49
CA ARG A 14 -36.97 24.42 -4.10
C ARG A 14 -37.07 23.95 -5.54
N ASP A 15 -36.10 24.35 -6.36
CA ASP A 15 -36.02 24.02 -7.78
C ASP A 15 -34.54 23.96 -8.25
N LEU A 16 -34.12 22.76 -8.64
CA LEU A 16 -32.76 22.52 -9.16
C LEU A 16 -32.49 23.23 -10.48
N ASP A 17 -33.49 23.41 -11.34
CA ASP A 17 -33.29 24.00 -12.66
C ASP A 17 -33.22 25.53 -12.57
N SER A 18 -34.01 26.18 -11.68
CA SER A 18 -33.76 27.57 -11.29
C SER A 18 -32.38 27.74 -10.64
N THR A 19 -31.99 26.85 -9.74
CA THR A 19 -30.63 26.87 -9.14
C THR A 19 -29.56 26.84 -10.24
N LEU A 20 -29.63 25.86 -11.14
CA LEU A 20 -28.71 25.72 -12.28
C LEU A 20 -28.70 26.95 -13.19
N LYS A 21 -29.87 27.52 -13.49
CA LYS A 21 -30.05 28.70 -14.34
C LYS A 21 -29.41 29.94 -13.73
N TYR A 22 -29.61 30.20 -12.43
CA TYR A 22 -29.01 31.35 -11.75
C TYR A 22 -27.51 31.16 -11.54
N ALA A 23 -27.05 29.96 -11.17
CA ALA A 23 -25.62 29.64 -11.04
C ALA A 23 -24.86 29.81 -12.36
N ASN A 24 -25.40 29.33 -13.49
CA ASN A 24 -24.80 29.53 -14.82
C ASN A 24 -24.76 31.01 -15.22
N LYS A 25 -25.83 31.77 -14.96
CA LYS A 25 -25.85 33.22 -15.21
C LYS A 25 -24.83 33.98 -14.36
N ALA A 26 -24.69 33.63 -13.09
CA ALA A 26 -23.65 34.18 -12.23
C ALA A 26 -22.26 33.82 -12.79
N TYR A 27 -22.00 32.55 -13.08
CA TYR A 27 -20.72 32.10 -13.63
C TYR A 27 -20.35 32.77 -14.97
N ALA A 28 -21.31 33.00 -15.87
CA ALA A 28 -21.06 33.71 -17.12
C ALA A 28 -20.67 35.19 -16.89
N LEU A 29 -21.25 35.84 -15.87
CA LEU A 29 -20.97 37.23 -15.50
C LEU A 29 -19.74 37.39 -14.57
N SER A 30 -18.93 36.34 -14.39
CA SER A 30 -17.85 36.27 -13.41
C SER A 30 -16.52 36.95 -13.79
N HIS A 31 -16.44 37.57 -14.96
CA HIS A 31 -15.18 38.13 -15.47
C HIS A 31 -14.66 39.23 -14.54
N GLY A 32 -13.45 39.02 -13.99
CA GLY A 32 -12.81 39.94 -13.05
C GLY A 32 -13.24 39.82 -11.59
N TYR A 33 -14.21 38.96 -11.24
CA TYR A 33 -14.66 38.79 -9.85
C TYR A 33 -14.55 37.34 -9.36
N ALA A 34 -13.41 37.05 -8.72
CA ALA A 34 -13.01 35.75 -8.18
C ALA A 34 -14.03 35.11 -7.23
N ASP A 35 -14.44 35.83 -6.18
CA ASP A 35 -15.23 35.27 -5.08
C ASP A 35 -16.62 34.84 -5.53
N GLY A 36 -17.32 35.72 -6.26
CA GLY A 36 -18.61 35.40 -6.85
C GLY A 36 -18.51 34.25 -7.86
N ARG A 37 -17.34 34.05 -8.51
CA ARG A 37 -17.10 32.93 -9.43
C ARG A 37 -17.01 31.61 -8.69
N ALA A 38 -16.30 31.59 -7.58
CA ALA A 38 -16.20 30.43 -6.70
C ALA A 38 -17.56 30.08 -6.09
N GLU A 39 -18.34 31.07 -5.65
CA GLU A 39 -19.71 30.86 -5.17
C GLU A 39 -20.63 30.29 -6.27
N ALA A 40 -20.53 30.79 -7.50
CA ALA A 40 -21.27 30.25 -8.63
C ALA A 40 -20.86 28.79 -8.94
N LEU A 41 -19.58 28.47 -8.86
CA LEU A 41 -19.07 27.10 -9.00
C LEU A 41 -19.52 26.18 -7.86
N ASN A 42 -19.56 26.66 -6.61
CA ASN A 42 -20.12 25.96 -5.46
C ASN A 42 -21.62 25.67 -5.64
N ASN A 43 -22.37 26.57 -6.29
CA ASN A 43 -23.77 26.33 -6.65
C ASN A 43 -23.93 25.31 -7.79
N LEU A 44 -23.06 25.34 -8.81
CA LEU A 44 -23.04 24.33 -9.88
C LEU A 44 -22.62 22.94 -9.39
N ALA A 45 -21.72 22.88 -8.40
CA ALA A 45 -21.32 21.66 -7.73
C ALA A 45 -22.48 21.03 -6.95
N PHE A 46 -23.25 21.82 -6.21
CA PHE A 46 -24.46 21.37 -5.52
C PHE A 46 -25.45 20.67 -6.48
N VAL A 47 -25.82 21.33 -7.59
CA VAL A 47 -26.75 20.74 -8.58
C VAL A 47 -26.18 19.44 -9.16
N SER A 48 -24.89 19.42 -9.50
CA SER A 48 -24.23 18.23 -10.05
C SER A 48 -24.23 17.07 -9.05
N MET A 49 -24.01 17.35 -7.77
CA MET A 49 -24.03 16.37 -6.68
C MET A 49 -25.45 15.83 -6.41
N VAL A 50 -26.49 16.66 -6.53
CA VAL A 50 -27.90 16.23 -6.41
C VAL A 50 -28.30 15.33 -7.59
N LYS A 51 -27.90 15.69 -8.81
CA LYS A 51 -28.08 14.86 -10.02
C LYS A 51 -27.04 13.70 -10.12
N MET A 52 -26.33 13.41 -9.04
CA MET A 52 -25.31 12.36 -8.90
C MET A 52 -24.17 12.34 -9.96
N ASP A 53 -23.94 13.45 -10.65
CA ASP A 53 -22.75 13.69 -11.49
C ASP A 53 -21.55 14.12 -10.61
N TYR A 54 -21.07 13.17 -9.83
CA TYR A 54 -20.00 13.39 -8.86
C TYR A 54 -18.66 13.78 -9.49
N ASN A 55 -18.39 13.34 -10.72
CA ASN A 55 -17.18 13.73 -11.44
C ASN A 55 -17.22 15.22 -11.80
N ARG A 56 -18.38 15.70 -12.31
CA ARG A 56 -18.56 17.12 -12.63
C ARG A 56 -18.65 18.00 -11.38
N ALA A 57 -19.27 17.50 -10.31
CA ALA A 57 -19.25 18.16 -9.01
C ALA A 57 -17.80 18.38 -8.52
N ALA A 58 -16.97 17.33 -8.51
CA ALA A 58 -15.55 17.44 -8.15
C ALA A 58 -14.78 18.45 -9.02
N GLN A 59 -15.04 18.48 -10.34
CA GLN A 59 -14.43 19.46 -11.24
C GLN A 59 -14.84 20.91 -10.93
N TYR A 60 -16.12 21.16 -10.62
CA TYR A 60 -16.58 22.50 -10.23
C TYR A 60 -15.99 22.92 -8.88
N LEU A 61 -15.91 22.02 -7.90
CA LEU A 61 -15.30 22.30 -6.60
C LEU A 61 -13.79 22.57 -6.71
N SER A 62 -13.05 21.81 -7.53
CA SER A 62 -11.63 22.12 -7.81
C SER A 62 -11.50 23.51 -8.43
N LYS A 63 -12.28 23.81 -9.47
CA LYS A 63 -12.29 25.14 -10.11
C LYS A 63 -12.68 26.26 -9.14
N ALA A 64 -13.50 26.00 -8.13
CA ALA A 64 -13.83 26.99 -7.11
C ALA A 64 -12.63 27.27 -6.21
N GLN A 65 -11.83 26.23 -5.91
CA GLN A 65 -10.58 26.35 -5.14
C GLN A 65 -9.47 27.05 -5.92
N ASP A 66 -9.43 26.89 -7.24
CA ASP A 66 -8.47 27.55 -8.13
C ASP A 66 -8.88 29.01 -8.47
N ALA A 67 -10.11 29.44 -8.14
CA ALA A 67 -10.69 30.70 -8.59
C ALA A 67 -10.66 31.85 -7.57
N THR A 68 -10.44 31.59 -6.27
CA THR A 68 -10.43 32.63 -5.21
C THR A 68 -9.56 32.22 -4.02
N ASP A 69 -9.01 33.22 -3.33
CA ASP A 69 -8.37 33.08 -2.01
C ASP A 69 -9.35 33.31 -0.84
N ASN A 70 -10.63 33.62 -1.11
CA ASN A 70 -11.65 33.90 -0.11
C ASN A 70 -11.93 32.65 0.75
N GLN A 71 -11.55 32.73 2.03
CA GLN A 71 -11.60 31.57 2.94
C GLN A 71 -13.02 31.02 3.14
N VAL A 72 -14.07 31.84 2.99
CA VAL A 72 -15.47 31.42 3.17
C VAL A 72 -15.93 30.55 2.00
N GLU A 73 -15.67 30.96 0.75
CA GLU A 73 -16.03 30.14 -0.42
C GLU A 73 -15.16 28.89 -0.55
N LEU A 74 -13.91 28.97 -0.11
CA LEU A 74 -13.03 27.79 0.00
C LEU A 74 -13.47 26.82 1.11
N LEU A 75 -14.00 27.32 2.22
CA LEU A 75 -14.62 26.50 3.26
C LEU A 75 -15.88 25.78 2.72
N VAL A 76 -16.75 26.49 1.99
CA VAL A 76 -17.92 25.88 1.34
C VAL A 76 -17.49 24.78 0.36
N ALA A 77 -16.45 25.03 -0.45
CA ALA A 77 -15.93 24.02 -1.38
C ALA A 77 -15.39 22.78 -0.64
N ASP A 78 -14.64 22.97 0.45
CA ASP A 78 -14.11 21.86 1.27
C ASP A 78 -15.24 21.06 1.95
N VAL A 79 -16.32 21.71 2.41
CA VAL A 79 -17.49 21.03 3.00
C VAL A 79 -18.31 20.28 1.94
N GLN A 80 -18.47 20.83 0.73
CA GLN A 80 -19.10 20.09 -0.36
C GLN A 80 -18.24 18.90 -0.82
N PHE A 81 -16.92 19.00 -0.80
CA PHE A 81 -16.04 17.85 -1.01
C PHE A 81 -16.20 16.78 0.08
N MET A 82 -16.39 17.15 1.35
CA MET A 82 -16.76 16.18 2.40
C MET A 82 -18.06 15.45 2.06
N ARG A 83 -19.11 16.18 1.64
CA ARG A 83 -20.41 15.58 1.26
C ARG A 83 -20.28 14.65 0.06
N LEU A 84 -19.44 15.02 -0.92
CA LEU A 84 -19.12 14.18 -2.08
C LEU A 84 -18.40 12.89 -1.66
N CYS A 85 -17.38 13.00 -0.81
CA CYS A 85 -16.65 11.84 -0.29
C CYS A 85 -17.54 10.92 0.55
N GLN A 86 -18.45 11.49 1.35
CA GLN A 86 -19.44 10.73 2.13
C GLN A 86 -20.41 9.97 1.22
N ARG A 87 -20.93 10.59 0.15
CA ARG A 87 -21.81 9.90 -0.82
C ARG A 87 -21.08 8.82 -1.63
N GLN A 88 -19.79 8.96 -1.90
CA GLN A 88 -18.96 7.99 -2.63
C GLN A 88 -18.23 6.97 -1.72
N SER A 89 -18.47 6.99 -0.40
CA SER A 89 -17.74 6.19 0.60
C SER A 89 -16.20 6.32 0.53
N ARG A 90 -15.69 7.48 0.09
CA ARG A 90 -14.26 7.82 0.03
C ARG A 90 -13.75 8.28 1.39
N ASN A 91 -13.77 7.38 2.36
CA ASN A 91 -13.58 7.69 3.78
C ASN A 91 -12.22 8.34 4.09
N LYS A 92 -11.16 8.01 3.34
CA LYS A 92 -9.84 8.65 3.49
C LYS A 92 -9.86 10.12 3.05
N ASP A 93 -10.43 10.39 1.89
CA ASP A 93 -10.51 11.76 1.34
C ASP A 93 -11.45 12.64 2.17
N PHE A 94 -12.52 12.06 2.72
CA PHE A 94 -13.43 12.74 3.66
C PHE A 94 -12.66 13.45 4.79
N TYR A 95 -11.71 12.77 5.43
CA TYR A 95 -10.92 13.36 6.52
C TYR A 95 -9.95 14.44 6.04
N LYS A 96 -9.36 14.29 4.84
CA LYS A 96 -8.50 15.31 4.22
C LYS A 96 -9.27 16.63 4.03
N TYR A 97 -10.48 16.57 3.48
CA TYR A 97 -11.32 17.77 3.29
C TYR A 97 -11.88 18.29 4.62
N ARG A 98 -12.25 17.40 5.55
CA ARG A 98 -12.70 17.76 6.90
C ARG A 98 -11.65 18.52 7.70
N GLU A 99 -10.38 18.13 7.61
CA GLU A 99 -9.30 18.86 8.26
C GLU A 99 -9.06 20.23 7.61
N ARG A 100 -9.06 20.32 6.28
CA ARG A 100 -8.99 21.60 5.56
C ARG A 100 -10.13 22.55 5.97
N ALA A 101 -11.37 22.06 5.97
CA ALA A 101 -12.53 22.80 6.45
C ALA A 101 -12.36 23.24 7.91
N SER A 102 -11.91 22.36 8.81
CA SER A 102 -11.67 22.70 10.21
C SER A 102 -10.59 23.76 10.42
N LEU A 103 -9.53 23.76 9.60
CA LEU A 103 -8.46 24.76 9.66
C LEU A 103 -8.94 26.13 9.14
N ARG A 104 -9.68 26.16 8.02
CA ARG A 104 -10.31 27.39 7.52
C ARG A 104 -11.31 27.95 8.51
N LEU A 105 -12.15 27.09 9.10
CA LEU A 105 -13.11 27.49 10.12
C LEU A 105 -12.44 28.13 11.31
N LYS A 106 -11.30 27.60 11.78
CA LYS A 106 -10.54 28.21 12.88
C LYS A 106 -10.07 29.63 12.53
N ARG A 107 -9.48 29.83 11.33
CA ARG A 107 -9.02 31.16 10.86
C ARG A 107 -10.17 32.16 10.72
N ILE A 108 -11.26 31.74 10.08
CA ILE A 108 -12.47 32.58 9.94
C ILE A 108 -13.03 32.95 11.33
N ASN A 109 -12.97 32.03 12.28
CA ASN A 109 -13.41 32.27 13.66
C ASN A 109 -12.50 33.25 14.44
N GLU A 110 -11.24 33.44 14.03
CA GLU A 110 -10.32 34.45 14.58
C GLU A 110 -10.64 35.86 14.04
N GLU A 111 -11.31 35.97 12.88
CA GLU A 111 -11.59 37.24 12.17
C GLU A 111 -13.10 37.62 12.08
N VAL A 112 -14.01 36.90 12.76
CA VAL A 112 -15.48 37.03 12.61
C VAL A 112 -16.00 38.47 12.65
N GLY A 113 -15.44 39.32 13.52
CA GLY A 113 -15.83 40.72 13.67
C GLY A 113 -15.61 41.59 12.43
N THR A 114 -14.85 41.11 11.43
CA THR A 114 -14.58 41.79 10.16
C THR A 114 -15.53 41.36 9.02
N LEU A 115 -16.27 40.27 9.21
CA LEU A 115 -17.12 39.70 8.16
C LEU A 115 -18.37 40.56 7.93
N ASN A 116 -18.67 40.86 6.68
CA ASN A 116 -19.93 41.52 6.31
C ASN A 116 -21.14 40.56 6.45
N VAL A 117 -22.36 41.12 6.46
CA VAL A 117 -23.60 40.33 6.66
C VAL A 117 -23.75 39.16 5.68
N ARG A 118 -23.36 39.33 4.41
CA ARG A 118 -23.38 38.25 3.41
C ARG A 118 -22.40 37.14 3.77
N GLN A 119 -21.16 37.49 4.12
CA GLN A 119 -20.13 36.54 4.55
C GLN A 119 -20.54 35.81 5.84
N GLN A 120 -21.15 36.49 6.81
CA GLN A 120 -21.68 35.87 8.03
C GLN A 120 -22.73 34.79 7.70
N MET A 121 -23.66 35.06 6.77
CA MET A 121 -24.63 34.05 6.31
C MET A 121 -23.96 32.88 5.57
N ARG A 122 -22.97 33.14 4.70
CA ARG A 122 -22.20 32.09 4.02
C ARG A 122 -21.38 31.22 4.99
N VAL A 123 -20.82 31.82 6.05
CA VAL A 123 -20.15 31.10 7.15
C VAL A 123 -21.15 30.28 7.97
N ALA A 124 -22.34 30.81 8.27
CA ALA A 124 -23.40 30.09 8.97
C ALA A 124 -23.84 28.83 8.19
N TYR A 125 -24.05 28.97 6.88
CA TYR A 125 -24.28 27.84 5.97
C TYR A 125 -23.13 26.83 6.02
N ALA A 126 -21.89 27.28 5.87
CA ALA A 126 -20.74 26.38 5.86
C ALA A 126 -20.50 25.67 7.21
N GLN A 127 -20.77 26.33 8.33
CA GLN A 127 -20.69 25.79 9.69
C GLN A 127 -21.74 24.72 9.96
N SER A 128 -23.00 24.98 9.59
CA SER A 128 -24.11 24.03 9.73
C SER A 128 -23.91 22.82 8.82
N GLU A 129 -23.58 23.03 7.55
CA GLU A 129 -23.24 21.94 6.62
C GLU A 129 -22.02 21.11 7.10
N TYR A 130 -20.96 21.74 7.63
CA TYR A 130 -19.80 21.03 8.18
C TYR A 130 -20.18 20.13 9.37
N ALA A 131 -21.08 20.60 10.23
CA ALA A 131 -21.61 19.85 11.37
C ALA A 131 -22.53 18.71 10.92
N ILE A 132 -23.48 18.98 10.01
CA ILE A 132 -24.43 18.00 9.46
C ILE A 132 -23.69 16.91 8.68
N VAL A 133 -22.90 17.26 7.67
CA VAL A 133 -22.12 16.29 6.86
C VAL A 133 -21.17 15.48 7.74
N GLY A 134 -20.57 16.11 8.75
CA GLY A 134 -19.78 15.43 9.78
C GLY A 134 -20.60 14.40 10.57
N SER A 135 -21.77 14.78 11.06
CA SER A 135 -22.68 13.91 11.80
C SER A 135 -23.15 12.73 10.95
N THR A 136 -23.70 13.02 9.76
CA THR A 136 -24.20 12.02 8.81
C THR A 136 -23.13 10.98 8.49
N TYR A 137 -21.90 11.43 8.18
CA TYR A 137 -20.77 10.52 7.96
C TYR A 137 -20.49 9.64 9.18
N PHE A 138 -20.38 10.24 10.38
CA PHE A 138 -20.11 9.49 11.60
C PHE A 138 -21.19 8.47 11.96
N TYR A 139 -22.46 8.81 11.76
CA TYR A 139 -23.57 7.88 11.89
C TYR A 139 -23.40 6.70 10.92
N TYR A 140 -23.12 6.94 9.63
CA TYR A 140 -22.95 5.89 8.62
C TYR A 140 -21.77 4.94 8.87
N VAL A 141 -20.67 5.42 9.46
CA VAL A 141 -19.53 4.57 9.89
C VAL A 141 -19.70 3.95 11.29
N GLY A 142 -20.81 4.20 11.98
CA GLY A 142 -21.14 3.58 13.28
C GLY A 142 -20.56 4.31 14.51
N LEU A 143 -20.12 5.55 14.36
CA LEU A 143 -19.51 6.37 15.41
C LEU A 143 -20.55 7.34 16.02
N SER A 144 -21.41 6.82 16.90
CA SER A 144 -22.51 7.58 17.51
C SER A 144 -22.03 8.83 18.28
N ALA A 145 -21.08 8.69 19.21
CA ALA A 145 -20.61 9.82 20.02
C ALA A 145 -19.97 10.97 19.19
N PRO A 146 -19.11 10.70 18.18
CA PRO A 146 -18.70 11.72 17.21
C PRO A 146 -19.84 12.35 16.40
N SER A 147 -20.88 11.58 16.05
CA SER A 147 -22.09 12.11 15.37
C SER A 147 -22.81 13.14 16.25
N LEU A 148 -23.13 12.77 17.50
CA LEU A 148 -23.76 13.65 18.49
C LEU A 148 -22.95 14.94 18.70
N LYS A 149 -21.62 14.81 18.84
CA LYS A 149 -20.72 15.95 19.04
C LYS A 149 -20.62 16.85 17.81
N ALA A 150 -20.92 16.35 16.61
CA ALA A 150 -21.00 17.17 15.41
C ALA A 150 -22.30 18.00 15.40
N MET A 151 -23.47 17.38 15.62
CA MET A 151 -24.76 18.11 15.67
C MET A 151 -24.84 19.12 16.82
N ALA A 152 -24.27 18.81 17.99
CA ALA A 152 -24.24 19.72 19.14
C ALA A 152 -23.46 21.03 18.92
N ARG A 153 -22.84 21.21 17.74
CA ARG A 153 -22.21 22.49 17.32
C ARG A 153 -23.20 23.48 16.72
N ILE A 154 -24.37 23.01 16.29
CA ILE A 154 -25.42 23.86 15.73
C ILE A 154 -26.28 24.35 16.88
N ASP A 155 -26.27 25.66 17.11
CA ASP A 155 -27.27 26.34 17.93
C ASP A 155 -28.49 26.68 17.06
N PRO A 156 -29.64 26.02 17.23
CA PRO A 156 -30.84 26.30 16.43
C PRO A 156 -31.45 27.68 16.73
N ASN A 157 -31.13 28.29 17.88
CA ASN A 157 -31.55 29.65 18.23
C ASN A 157 -30.52 30.71 17.79
N GLY A 158 -29.35 30.28 17.31
CA GLY A 158 -28.25 31.14 16.86
C GLY A 158 -28.46 31.65 15.44
N ILE A 159 -27.36 31.99 14.75
CA ILE A 159 -27.39 32.57 13.39
C ILE A 159 -28.06 31.66 12.35
N VAL A 160 -28.07 30.34 12.56
CA VAL A 160 -28.74 29.36 11.67
C VAL A 160 -30.25 29.58 11.60
N SER A 161 -30.88 30.15 12.63
CA SER A 161 -32.31 30.52 12.61
C SER A 161 -32.69 31.51 11.49
N LYS A 162 -31.70 32.26 10.96
CA LYS A 162 -31.88 33.21 9.85
C LYS A 162 -31.82 32.56 8.47
N ASP A 163 -31.46 31.28 8.40
CA ASP A 163 -31.43 30.48 7.17
C ASP A 163 -32.42 29.32 7.31
N THR A 164 -33.63 29.52 6.78
CA THR A 164 -34.71 28.53 6.81
C THR A 164 -34.28 27.17 6.27
N ALA A 165 -33.47 27.12 5.21
CA ALA A 165 -33.03 25.86 4.63
C ALA A 165 -32.11 25.07 5.56
N GLN A 166 -31.21 25.77 6.27
CA GLN A 166 -30.32 25.13 7.25
C GLN A 166 -31.03 24.78 8.56
N LEU A 167 -32.04 25.55 8.98
CA LEU A 167 -32.87 25.19 10.13
C LEU A 167 -33.74 23.94 9.85
N LEU A 168 -34.33 23.84 8.65
CA LEU A 168 -35.02 22.63 8.19
C LEU A 168 -34.08 21.42 8.14
N SER A 169 -32.86 21.62 7.61
CA SER A 169 -31.80 20.61 7.58
C SER A 169 -31.44 20.13 8.99
N TYR A 170 -31.32 21.04 9.96
CA TYR A 170 -31.09 20.69 11.36
C TYR A 170 -32.25 19.87 11.95
N TYR A 171 -33.50 20.32 11.83
CA TYR A 171 -34.66 19.58 12.36
C TYR A 171 -34.80 18.18 11.74
N TYR A 172 -34.58 18.04 10.43
CA TYR A 172 -34.55 16.75 9.76
C TYR A 172 -33.46 15.84 10.34
N ASN A 173 -32.21 16.31 10.42
CA ASN A 173 -31.09 15.49 10.89
C ASN A 173 -31.21 15.12 12.39
N VAL A 174 -31.82 15.97 13.22
CA VAL A 174 -32.12 15.61 14.62
C VAL A 174 -33.21 14.53 14.70
N GLY A 175 -34.26 14.61 13.87
CA GLY A 175 -35.38 13.67 13.88
C GLY A 175 -35.18 12.36 13.10
N SER A 176 -34.20 12.27 12.21
CA SER A 176 -33.89 11.04 11.44
C SER A 176 -32.48 10.48 11.68
N GLY A 177 -31.55 11.26 12.25
CA GLY A 177 -30.14 10.90 12.37
C GLY A 177 -29.74 10.11 13.63
N GLY A 178 -30.69 9.63 14.44
CA GLY A 178 -30.40 8.95 15.71
C GLY A 178 -29.64 9.82 16.71
N ILE A 179 -29.96 11.12 16.74
CA ILE A 179 -29.24 12.13 17.53
C ILE A 179 -29.77 12.20 18.98
N ILE A 180 -30.94 11.62 19.24
CA ILE A 180 -31.58 11.64 20.56
C ILE A 180 -31.28 10.32 21.27
N THR A 181 -30.34 10.33 22.22
CA THR A 181 -29.88 9.12 22.94
C THR A 181 -30.14 9.17 24.44
N ARG A 182 -31.08 10.00 24.89
CA ARG A 182 -31.48 10.14 26.30
C ARG A 182 -32.99 9.96 26.41
N GLY A 183 -33.41 9.19 27.41
CA GLY A 183 -34.79 8.74 27.57
C GLY A 183 -34.96 7.26 27.21
N THR A 184 -36.17 6.77 27.39
CA THR A 184 -36.64 5.49 26.86
C THR A 184 -36.72 5.52 25.34
N GLU A 185 -36.69 4.35 24.68
CA GLU A 185 -36.92 4.24 23.23
C GLU A 185 -38.23 4.94 22.79
N GLU A 186 -39.23 4.87 23.66
CA GLU A 186 -40.51 5.55 23.52
C GLU A 186 -40.42 7.09 23.53
N GLU A 187 -39.68 7.67 24.47
CA GLU A 187 -39.46 9.12 24.55
C GLU A 187 -38.56 9.63 23.41
N ILE A 188 -37.54 8.85 23.04
CA ILE A 188 -36.65 9.12 21.90
C ILE A 188 -37.48 9.20 20.61
N SER A 189 -38.25 8.16 20.29
CA SER A 189 -39.09 8.11 19.08
C SER A 189 -40.13 9.22 19.04
N GLN A 190 -40.75 9.59 20.17
CA GLN A 190 -41.67 10.73 20.22
C GLN A 190 -40.94 12.07 19.95
N THR A 191 -39.78 12.28 20.56
CA THR A 191 -39.03 13.53 20.38
C THR A 191 -38.48 13.67 18.96
N GLU A 192 -37.99 12.58 18.37
CA GLU A 192 -37.57 12.54 16.97
C GLU A 192 -38.73 12.85 16.02
N PHE A 193 -39.91 12.26 16.27
CA PHE A 193 -41.14 12.55 15.53
C PHE A 193 -41.56 14.02 15.61
N ASP A 194 -41.49 14.65 16.78
CA ASP A 194 -41.80 16.07 16.98
C ASP A 194 -40.90 16.99 16.12
N TYR A 195 -39.60 16.67 16.01
CA TYR A 195 -38.67 17.40 15.13
C TYR A 195 -39.01 17.24 13.66
N LEU A 196 -39.38 16.02 13.22
CA LEU A 196 -39.79 15.78 11.84
C LEU A 196 -41.10 16.48 11.49
N VAL A 197 -42.09 16.51 12.40
CA VAL A 197 -43.34 17.26 12.22
C VAL A 197 -43.09 18.76 12.08
N ARG A 198 -42.19 19.33 12.91
CA ARG A 198 -41.79 20.74 12.77
C ARG A 198 -41.12 21.00 11.42
N CYS A 199 -40.26 20.10 10.96
CA CYS A 199 -39.62 20.18 9.65
C CYS A 199 -40.67 20.14 8.52
N TYR A 200 -41.62 19.20 8.57
CA TYR A 200 -42.71 19.09 7.57
C TYR A 200 -43.55 20.36 7.50
N ILE A 201 -44.11 20.82 8.62
CA ILE A 201 -44.96 22.03 8.67
C ILE A 201 -44.20 23.24 8.15
N MET A 202 -43.00 23.50 8.69
CA MET A 202 -42.20 24.66 8.30
C MET A 202 -41.76 24.60 6.83
N SER A 203 -41.44 23.41 6.30
CA SER A 203 -41.07 23.23 4.90
C SER A 203 -42.22 23.54 3.95
N ARG A 204 -43.45 23.14 4.31
CA ARG A 204 -44.66 23.38 3.52
C ARG A 204 -45.12 24.83 3.58
N GLU A 205 -45.03 25.47 4.75
CA GLU A 205 -45.33 26.91 4.92
C GLU A 205 -44.35 27.82 4.15
N ASN A 206 -43.10 27.37 3.97
CA ASN A 206 -42.04 28.15 3.32
C ASN A 206 -41.70 27.66 1.89
N ASP A 207 -42.52 26.80 1.30
CA ASP A 207 -42.34 26.25 -0.05
C ASP A 207 -40.94 25.61 -0.27
N TYR A 208 -40.65 24.55 0.48
CA TYR A 208 -39.42 23.75 0.38
C TYR A 208 -39.73 22.26 0.11
N PRO A 209 -40.15 21.90 -1.12
CA PRO A 209 -40.60 20.54 -1.47
C PRO A 209 -39.56 19.45 -1.20
N TYR A 210 -38.25 19.76 -1.27
CA TYR A 210 -37.20 18.82 -0.90
C TYR A 210 -37.26 18.44 0.59
N TRP A 211 -37.47 19.42 1.48
CA TRP A 211 -37.57 19.17 2.93
C TRP A 211 -38.93 18.60 3.32
N GLU A 212 -40.00 18.93 2.60
CA GLU A 212 -41.31 18.28 2.73
C GLU A 212 -41.22 16.78 2.41
N ALA A 213 -40.53 16.42 1.33
CA ALA A 213 -40.26 15.03 0.96
C ALA A 213 -39.40 14.28 1.99
N ASN A 214 -38.27 14.87 2.41
CA ASN A 214 -37.39 14.26 3.42
C ASN A 214 -38.12 14.02 4.76
N SER A 215 -38.89 15.00 5.23
CA SER A 215 -39.65 14.88 6.48
C SER A 215 -40.78 13.86 6.36
N MET A 216 -41.55 13.83 5.26
CA MET A 216 -42.55 12.77 5.03
C MET A 216 -41.94 11.37 4.97
N GLN A 217 -40.79 11.20 4.31
CA GLN A 217 -40.09 9.91 4.26
C GLN A 217 -39.65 9.46 5.65
N ALA A 218 -39.03 10.33 6.45
CA ALA A 218 -38.60 9.98 7.80
C ALA A 218 -39.80 9.74 8.76
N ILE A 219 -40.90 10.49 8.61
CA ILE A 219 -42.15 10.24 9.36
C ILE A 219 -42.72 8.86 8.99
N SER A 220 -42.70 8.50 7.69
CA SER A 220 -43.05 7.15 7.25
C SER A 220 -42.18 6.08 7.93
N GLU A 221 -40.87 6.31 8.05
CA GLU A 221 -39.96 5.35 8.69
C GLU A 221 -40.29 5.14 10.18
N HIS A 222 -40.65 6.19 10.92
CA HIS A 222 -41.14 6.09 12.32
C HIS A 222 -42.49 5.36 12.44
N LEU A 223 -43.36 5.47 11.42
CA LEU A 223 -44.68 4.83 11.39
C LEU A 223 -44.66 3.38 10.86
N LYS A 224 -43.48 2.78 10.55
CA LYS A 224 -43.37 1.39 10.06
C LYS A 224 -43.82 0.33 11.08
N SER A 225 -43.53 0.54 12.37
CA SER A 225 -43.89 -0.42 13.43
C SER A 225 -45.33 -0.19 13.90
N PRO A 226 -46.24 -1.18 13.86
CA PRO A 226 -47.63 -0.98 14.29
C PRO A 226 -47.78 -0.46 15.72
N GLN A 227 -46.91 -0.90 16.64
CA GLN A 227 -46.91 -0.47 18.03
C GLN A 227 -46.49 1.00 18.17
N SER A 228 -45.40 1.39 17.50
CA SER A 228 -44.92 2.77 17.48
C SER A 228 -45.90 3.69 16.77
N ALA A 229 -46.46 3.26 15.63
CA ALA A 229 -47.42 4.00 14.84
C ALA A 229 -48.70 4.32 15.62
N GLN A 230 -49.33 3.32 16.25
CA GLN A 230 -50.55 3.53 17.05
C GLN A 230 -50.32 4.57 18.17
N ARG A 231 -49.15 4.53 18.81
CA ARG A 231 -48.75 5.45 19.88
C ARG A 231 -48.47 6.86 19.36
N LEU A 232 -47.62 6.99 18.34
CA LEU A 232 -47.27 8.27 17.71
C LEU A 232 -48.49 8.95 17.09
N ILE A 233 -49.38 8.19 16.44
CA ILE A 233 -50.61 8.73 15.86
C ILE A 233 -51.54 9.27 16.94
N LYS A 234 -51.75 8.50 18.02
CA LYS A 234 -52.58 8.90 19.17
C LYS A 234 -52.05 10.15 19.87
N ASN A 235 -50.74 10.23 20.09
CA ASN A 235 -50.11 11.36 20.77
C ASN A 235 -50.12 12.65 19.92
N ASN A 236 -50.06 12.51 18.59
CA ASN A 236 -49.86 13.63 17.66
C ASN A 236 -51.05 13.90 16.73
N LEU A 237 -52.28 13.56 17.16
CA LEU A 237 -53.50 13.65 16.34
C LEU A 237 -53.67 14.94 15.50
N PRO A 238 -53.39 16.17 16.00
CA PRO A 238 -53.48 17.38 15.18
C PRO A 238 -52.48 17.40 14.02
N ALA A 239 -51.24 16.97 14.28
CA ALA A 239 -50.19 16.90 13.26
C ALA A 239 -50.48 15.79 12.23
N ILE A 240 -50.97 14.63 12.68
CA ILE A 240 -51.40 13.55 11.78
C ILE A 240 -52.51 14.02 10.85
N LYS A 241 -53.52 14.76 11.35
CA LYS A 241 -54.59 15.31 10.50
C LYS A 241 -54.06 16.31 9.45
N TYR A 242 -53.04 17.10 9.77
CA TYR A 242 -52.40 18.03 8.83
C TYR A 242 -51.52 17.32 7.78
N LEU A 243 -50.94 16.19 8.16
CA LEU A 243 -50.06 15.35 7.34
C LEU A 243 -50.83 14.40 6.40
N ASN A 244 -51.92 13.80 6.90
CA ASN A 244 -52.79 12.85 6.23
C ASN A 244 -53.86 13.53 5.37
N VAL A 245 -53.42 14.30 4.37
CA VAL A 245 -54.29 15.06 3.46
C VAL A 245 -55.24 14.16 2.65
N ASP A 246 -54.84 12.93 2.38
CA ASP A 246 -55.59 11.95 1.57
C ASP A 246 -56.59 11.12 2.41
N GLN A 247 -56.71 11.39 3.72
CA GLN A 247 -57.58 10.67 4.66
C GLN A 247 -57.36 9.14 4.70
N MET A 248 -56.11 8.71 4.51
CA MET A 248 -55.73 7.31 4.50
C MET A 248 -55.90 6.67 5.87
N PRO A 249 -56.31 5.39 5.96
CA PRO A 249 -56.30 4.64 7.22
C PRO A 249 -54.89 4.60 7.85
N ASP A 250 -54.81 4.58 9.19
CA ASP A 250 -53.55 4.56 9.94
C ASP A 250 -52.56 3.47 9.47
N SER A 251 -53.06 2.32 9.04
CA SER A 251 -52.28 1.18 8.51
C SER A 251 -51.65 1.43 7.13
N LEU A 252 -52.19 2.37 6.35
CA LEU A 252 -51.71 2.73 5.01
C LEU A 252 -51.00 4.10 4.99
N LEU A 253 -51.10 4.87 6.08
CA LEU A 253 -50.54 6.22 6.18
C LEU A 253 -49.03 6.25 5.91
N ALA A 254 -48.24 5.32 6.47
CA ALA A 254 -46.80 5.25 6.19
C ALA A 254 -46.51 5.10 4.68
N GLY A 255 -47.13 4.12 4.02
CA GLY A 255 -46.97 3.89 2.58
C GLY A 255 -47.37 5.10 1.73
N ASN A 256 -48.48 5.78 2.07
CA ASN A 256 -48.90 7.02 1.41
C ASN A 256 -47.84 8.13 1.51
N LEU A 257 -47.24 8.31 2.69
CA LEU A 257 -46.21 9.33 2.92
C LEU A 257 -44.93 9.01 2.15
N ALA A 258 -44.48 7.75 2.14
CA ALA A 258 -43.34 7.31 1.34
C ALA A 258 -43.59 7.52 -0.17
N GLN A 259 -44.81 7.22 -0.66
CA GLN A 259 -45.20 7.42 -2.06
C GLN A 259 -45.26 8.92 -2.44
N ARG A 260 -45.79 9.78 -1.57
CA ARG A 260 -45.82 11.24 -1.76
C ARG A 260 -44.42 11.85 -1.72
N ALA A 261 -43.56 11.40 -0.81
CA ALA A 261 -42.15 11.80 -0.77
C ALA A 261 -41.42 11.41 -2.07
N LEU A 262 -41.61 10.17 -2.55
CA LEU A 262 -41.06 9.71 -3.83
C LEU A 262 -41.52 10.57 -5.02
N ALA A 263 -42.79 10.99 -5.05
CA ALA A 263 -43.31 11.87 -6.09
C ALA A 263 -42.63 13.26 -6.07
N LEU A 264 -42.50 13.88 -4.89
CA LEU A 264 -41.79 15.15 -4.73
C LEU A 264 -40.30 15.03 -5.08
N PHE A 265 -39.61 13.96 -4.70
CA PHE A 265 -38.21 13.74 -5.08
C PHE A 265 -38.03 13.55 -6.59
N LYS A 266 -38.96 12.86 -7.26
CA LYS A 266 -38.99 12.75 -8.73
C LYS A 266 -39.22 14.11 -9.41
N GLN A 267 -40.11 14.93 -8.87
CA GLN A 267 -40.37 16.29 -9.38
C GLN A 267 -39.16 17.22 -9.18
N TYR A 268 -38.50 17.14 -8.03
CA TYR A 268 -37.32 17.94 -7.71
C TYR A 268 -36.04 17.48 -8.43
N GLY A 269 -35.90 16.17 -8.68
CA GLY A 269 -34.79 15.60 -9.46
C GLY A 269 -33.56 15.15 -8.65
N ASP A 270 -33.73 14.74 -7.39
CA ASP A 270 -32.63 14.15 -6.58
C ASP A 270 -32.58 12.62 -6.74
N VAL A 271 -31.64 12.14 -7.57
CA VAL A 271 -31.48 10.71 -7.89
C VAL A 271 -31.19 9.87 -6.63
N TYR A 272 -30.43 10.42 -5.67
CA TYR A 272 -30.09 9.74 -4.42
C TYR A 272 -31.33 9.56 -3.54
N GLN A 273 -32.13 10.61 -3.40
CA GLN A 273 -33.34 10.57 -2.56
C GLN A 273 -34.48 9.79 -3.22
N ILE A 274 -34.58 9.77 -4.56
CA ILE A 274 -35.53 8.90 -5.29
C ILE A 274 -35.29 7.42 -4.92
N ALA A 275 -34.03 6.95 -5.00
CA ALA A 275 -33.69 5.58 -4.63
C ALA A 275 -33.90 5.30 -3.12
N GLY A 276 -33.59 6.28 -2.26
CA GLY A 276 -33.91 6.21 -0.84
C GLY A 276 -35.41 6.08 -0.55
N ALA A 277 -36.26 6.85 -1.24
CA ALA A 277 -37.70 6.82 -1.05
C ALA A 277 -38.35 5.54 -1.60
N TYR A 278 -37.83 5.00 -2.72
CA TYR A 278 -38.20 3.66 -3.18
C TYR A 278 -37.89 2.57 -2.15
N ARG A 279 -36.72 2.64 -1.50
CA ARG A 279 -36.36 1.74 -0.39
C ARG A 279 -37.35 1.86 0.77
N THR A 280 -37.63 3.08 1.25
CA THR A 280 -38.60 3.31 2.33
C THR A 280 -40.02 2.81 1.96
N LEU A 281 -40.44 2.99 0.71
CA LEU A 281 -41.72 2.49 0.21
C LEU A 281 -41.76 0.94 0.17
N ALA A 282 -40.65 0.30 -0.20
CA ALA A 282 -40.51 -1.15 -0.16
C ALA A 282 -40.61 -1.71 1.28
N GLU A 283 -40.05 -1.02 2.27
CA GLU A 283 -40.21 -1.37 3.69
C GLU A 283 -41.68 -1.28 4.15
N CYS A 284 -42.45 -0.31 3.61
CA CYS A 284 -43.88 -0.20 3.89
C CYS A 284 -44.67 -1.38 3.31
N TYR A 285 -44.38 -1.77 2.05
CA TYR A 285 -44.96 -2.96 1.43
C TYR A 285 -44.56 -4.26 2.17
N TRP A 286 -43.30 -4.37 2.59
CA TRP A 286 -42.83 -5.46 3.45
C TRP A 286 -43.61 -5.53 4.77
N GLY A 287 -43.87 -4.40 5.44
CA GLY A 287 -44.71 -4.33 6.64
C GLY A 287 -46.15 -4.81 6.41
N GLN A 288 -46.68 -4.63 5.20
CA GLN A 288 -47.98 -5.14 4.75
C GLN A 288 -47.93 -6.59 4.23
N LYS A 289 -46.76 -7.22 4.20
CA LYS A 289 -46.45 -8.53 3.59
C LYS A 289 -46.63 -8.61 2.08
N ASP A 290 -46.69 -7.47 1.38
CA ASP A 290 -46.63 -7.41 -0.08
C ASP A 290 -45.17 -7.42 -0.55
N TYR A 291 -44.54 -8.57 -0.45
CA TYR A 291 -43.14 -8.75 -0.83
C TYR A 291 -42.91 -8.53 -2.34
N ARG A 292 -43.92 -8.71 -3.18
CA ARG A 292 -43.80 -8.48 -4.64
C ARG A 292 -43.71 -6.99 -4.95
N SER A 293 -44.57 -6.16 -4.37
CA SER A 293 -44.48 -4.70 -4.52
C SER A 293 -43.19 -4.14 -3.89
N ALA A 294 -42.70 -4.75 -2.80
CA ALA A 294 -41.39 -4.42 -2.23
C ALA A 294 -40.25 -4.72 -3.21
N ILE A 295 -40.21 -5.92 -3.82
CA ILE A 295 -39.21 -6.29 -4.84
C ILE A 295 -39.25 -5.34 -6.05
N ILE A 296 -40.45 -4.95 -6.52
CA ILE A 296 -40.59 -4.00 -7.62
C ILE A 296 -39.98 -2.64 -7.25
N CYS A 297 -40.33 -2.08 -6.09
CA CYS A 297 -39.79 -0.79 -5.63
C CYS A 297 -38.26 -0.81 -5.48
N LEU A 298 -37.69 -1.90 -4.94
CA LEU A 298 -36.24 -2.03 -4.77
C LEU A 298 -35.50 -2.23 -6.10
N ASN A 299 -36.11 -2.94 -7.06
CA ASN A 299 -35.57 -3.05 -8.41
C ASN A 299 -35.66 -1.71 -9.16
N ASP A 300 -36.76 -0.97 -9.04
CA ASP A 300 -36.86 0.39 -9.56
C ASP A 300 -35.75 1.28 -9.01
N ALA A 301 -35.46 1.22 -7.70
CA ALA A 301 -34.39 1.97 -7.05
C ALA A 301 -32.98 1.73 -7.64
N LEU A 302 -32.75 0.55 -8.25
CA LEU A 302 -31.47 0.16 -8.86
C LEU A 302 -31.44 0.31 -10.38
N ASN A 303 -32.58 0.06 -11.03
CA ASN A 303 -32.68 -0.08 -12.49
C ASN A 303 -33.19 1.19 -13.17
N SER A 304 -33.85 2.12 -12.46
CA SER A 304 -34.35 3.37 -13.06
C SER A 304 -33.22 4.31 -13.49
N ASP A 305 -32.09 4.29 -12.78
CA ASP A 305 -30.87 5.01 -13.17
C ASP A 305 -29.61 4.30 -12.68
N THR A 306 -28.80 3.79 -13.61
CA THR A 306 -27.50 3.13 -13.30
C THR A 306 -26.49 4.02 -12.59
N VAL A 307 -26.70 5.35 -12.58
CA VAL A 307 -25.90 6.32 -11.83
C VAL A 307 -25.94 6.04 -10.32
N ILE A 308 -26.98 5.37 -9.79
CA ILE A 308 -27.10 5.03 -8.36
C ILE A 308 -25.92 4.23 -7.82
N ASN A 309 -25.25 3.44 -8.67
CA ASN A 309 -24.04 2.67 -8.33
C ASN A 309 -22.84 3.53 -7.88
N ARG A 310 -22.91 4.85 -8.06
CA ARG A 310 -21.94 5.80 -7.52
C ARG A 310 -22.10 6.07 -6.01
N ALA A 311 -23.21 5.63 -5.41
CA ALA A 311 -23.52 5.75 -3.98
C ALA A 311 -23.61 4.37 -3.30
N PRO A 312 -22.46 3.71 -3.06
CA PRO A 312 -22.45 2.28 -2.76
C PRO A 312 -23.09 1.92 -1.41
N ASP A 313 -22.99 2.74 -0.37
CA ASP A 313 -23.68 2.48 0.92
C ASP A 313 -25.22 2.46 0.78
N LEU A 314 -25.80 3.28 -0.11
CA LEU A 314 -27.24 3.25 -0.39
C LEU A 314 -27.62 1.98 -1.17
N VAL A 315 -26.84 1.63 -2.20
CA VAL A 315 -27.02 0.38 -2.96
C VAL A 315 -26.91 -0.84 -2.06
N ALA A 316 -25.97 -0.88 -1.11
CA ALA A 316 -25.88 -1.95 -0.12
C ALA A 316 -27.19 -2.08 0.69
N SER A 317 -27.75 -0.98 1.18
CA SER A 317 -29.03 -1.03 1.94
C SER A 317 -30.21 -1.52 1.10
N ILE A 318 -30.23 -1.22 -0.21
CA ILE A 318 -31.25 -1.73 -1.14
C ILE A 318 -31.04 -3.23 -1.42
N ARG A 319 -29.78 -3.67 -1.57
CA ARG A 319 -29.42 -5.09 -1.77
C ARG A 319 -29.71 -5.96 -0.54
N GLU A 320 -29.50 -5.45 0.68
CA GLU A 320 -29.91 -6.13 1.92
C GLU A 320 -31.44 -6.35 1.94
N GLN A 321 -32.21 -5.34 1.56
CA GLN A 321 -33.67 -5.45 1.49
C GLN A 321 -34.16 -6.34 0.34
N LEU A 322 -33.48 -6.36 -0.82
CA LEU A 322 -33.78 -7.32 -1.88
C LEU A 322 -33.54 -8.76 -1.41
N SER A 323 -32.45 -9.00 -0.67
CA SER A 323 -32.19 -10.32 -0.09
C SER A 323 -33.33 -10.79 0.82
N LEU A 324 -33.79 -9.92 1.73
CA LEU A 324 -34.96 -10.17 2.57
C LEU A 324 -36.23 -10.40 1.75
N ALA A 325 -36.53 -9.50 0.79
CA ALA A 325 -37.74 -9.53 -0.03
C ALA A 325 -37.85 -10.79 -0.90
N PHE A 326 -36.74 -11.21 -1.53
CA PHE A 326 -36.68 -12.48 -2.27
C PHE A 326 -36.77 -13.70 -1.35
N SER A 327 -36.12 -13.65 -0.16
CA SER A 327 -36.25 -14.73 0.82
C SER A 327 -37.71 -14.93 1.27
N ALA A 328 -38.46 -13.84 1.46
CA ALA A 328 -39.85 -13.88 1.91
C ALA A 328 -40.85 -14.44 0.87
N ILE A 329 -40.42 -14.63 -0.39
CA ILE A 329 -41.16 -15.35 -1.43
C ILE A 329 -40.53 -16.71 -1.79
N ASP A 330 -39.62 -17.20 -0.93
CA ASP A 330 -38.85 -18.43 -1.09
C ASP A 330 -37.93 -18.48 -2.35
N ASP A 331 -37.63 -17.33 -2.96
CA ASP A 331 -36.63 -17.20 -4.04
C ASP A 331 -35.22 -17.09 -3.45
N LYS A 332 -34.71 -18.24 -2.99
CA LYS A 332 -33.37 -18.32 -2.41
C LYS A 332 -32.26 -17.88 -3.38
N PRO A 333 -32.23 -18.26 -4.68
CA PRO A 333 -31.17 -17.82 -5.59
C PRO A 333 -31.07 -16.30 -5.72
N GLN A 334 -32.19 -15.57 -5.83
CA GLN A 334 -32.16 -14.11 -5.84
C GLN A 334 -31.86 -13.52 -4.45
N SER A 335 -32.29 -14.18 -3.37
CA SER A 335 -31.96 -13.76 -2.01
C SER A 335 -30.45 -13.79 -1.75
N ASP A 336 -29.79 -14.90 -2.10
CA ASP A 336 -28.35 -15.11 -1.93
C ASP A 336 -27.55 -14.19 -2.86
N TYR A 337 -27.97 -14.04 -4.13
CA TYR A 337 -27.35 -13.11 -5.09
C TYR A 337 -27.30 -11.67 -4.56
N ASN A 338 -28.42 -11.16 -4.06
CA ASN A 338 -28.48 -9.81 -3.49
C ASN A 338 -27.71 -9.70 -2.17
N ARG A 339 -27.69 -10.77 -1.34
CA ARG A 339 -26.92 -10.78 -0.09
C ARG A 339 -25.41 -10.73 -0.33
N ASN A 340 -24.91 -11.46 -1.33
CA ASN A 340 -23.49 -11.47 -1.67
C ASN A 340 -23.05 -10.09 -2.13
N ILE A 341 -23.77 -9.45 -3.06
CA ILE A 341 -23.49 -8.07 -3.50
C ILE A 341 -23.53 -7.09 -2.32
N TYR A 342 -24.48 -7.25 -1.39
CA TYR A 342 -24.51 -6.47 -0.16
C TYR A 342 -23.22 -6.62 0.65
N LEU A 343 -22.75 -7.86 0.89
CA LEU A 343 -21.53 -8.12 1.64
C LEU A 343 -20.28 -7.60 0.93
N ASP A 344 -20.14 -7.81 -0.38
CA ASP A 344 -19.05 -7.29 -1.20
C ASP A 344 -18.95 -5.76 -1.07
N ILE A 345 -20.08 -5.05 -1.15
CA ILE A 345 -20.11 -3.60 -0.97
C ILE A 345 -19.77 -3.22 0.48
N GLN A 346 -20.25 -3.96 1.48
CA GLN A 346 -19.93 -3.70 2.89
C GLN A 346 -18.44 -3.89 3.22
N GLU A 347 -17.73 -4.77 2.51
CA GLU A 347 -16.27 -4.91 2.57
C GLU A 347 -15.57 -3.67 1.99
N MET A 348 -16.05 -3.16 0.85
CA MET A 348 -15.45 -2.01 0.16
C MET A 348 -15.68 -0.65 0.86
N THR A 349 -16.87 -0.40 1.42
CA THR A 349 -17.26 0.99 1.80
C THR A 349 -16.97 1.38 3.25
N ARG A 350 -16.91 0.43 4.19
CA ARG A 350 -17.11 0.73 5.63
C ARG A 350 -15.89 0.46 6.51
N GLN A 351 -14.85 1.25 6.29
CA GLN A 351 -13.73 1.41 7.23
C GLN A 351 -13.50 2.89 7.57
N ASP A 352 -13.31 3.19 8.86
CA ASP A 352 -12.84 4.51 9.29
C ASP A 352 -11.36 4.68 8.92
N ARG A 353 -11.08 5.55 7.94
CA ARG A 353 -9.73 5.80 7.40
C ARG A 353 -9.07 7.07 7.94
N LEU A 354 -9.47 7.55 9.12
CA LEU A 354 -8.88 8.72 9.78
C LEU A 354 -7.35 8.62 9.91
N LEU A 355 -6.84 7.48 10.37
CA LEU A 355 -5.41 7.27 10.57
C LEU A 355 -4.64 7.20 9.23
N GLU A 356 -5.24 6.65 8.16
CA GLU A 356 -4.63 6.64 6.82
C GLU A 356 -4.54 8.05 6.22
N ALA A 357 -5.56 8.87 6.43
CA ALA A 357 -5.58 10.26 5.99
C ALA A 357 -4.51 11.06 6.73
N ARG A 358 -4.41 10.88 8.06
CA ARG A 358 -3.40 11.55 8.89
C ARG A 358 -1.97 11.12 8.54
N ALA A 359 -1.75 9.83 8.29
CA ALA A 359 -0.47 9.30 7.85
C ALA A 359 0.00 9.96 6.54
N ALA A 360 -0.87 10.02 5.53
CA ALA A 360 -0.55 10.62 4.24
C ALA A 360 -0.27 12.13 4.31
N GLN A 361 -0.98 12.86 5.19
CA GLN A 361 -0.74 14.29 5.41
C GLN A 361 0.62 14.55 6.06
N LEU A 362 1.01 13.74 7.06
CA LEU A 362 2.29 13.87 7.73
C LEU A 362 3.46 13.56 6.78
N ASP A 363 3.30 12.58 5.88
CA ASP A 363 4.28 12.32 4.83
C ASP A 363 4.44 13.53 3.88
N GLN A 364 3.33 14.14 3.43
CA GLN A 364 3.38 15.34 2.60
C GLN A 364 4.06 16.52 3.31
N SER A 365 3.78 16.75 4.60
CA SER A 365 4.46 17.79 5.40
C SER A 365 5.96 17.49 5.54
N SER A 366 6.29 16.22 5.83
CA SER A 366 7.66 15.70 5.95
C SER A 366 8.51 15.93 4.69
N GLN A 367 7.91 15.84 3.49
CA GLN A 367 8.56 16.16 2.21
C GLN A 367 8.82 17.67 2.04
N VAL A 368 7.85 18.53 2.37
CA VAL A 368 8.02 20.00 2.31
C VAL A 368 9.12 20.47 3.27
N LEU A 369 9.16 19.93 4.49
CA LEU A 369 10.20 20.25 5.48
C LEU A 369 11.60 19.81 5.03
N ASN A 370 11.73 18.67 4.35
CA ASN A 370 13.01 18.26 3.74
C ASN A 370 13.49 19.29 2.70
N LEU A 371 12.59 19.78 1.83
CA LEU A 371 12.91 20.79 0.82
C LEU A 371 13.36 22.11 1.47
N MET A 372 12.70 22.53 2.56
CA MET A 372 13.10 23.71 3.33
C MET A 372 14.50 23.57 3.94
N ILE A 373 14.84 22.42 4.51
CA ILE A 373 16.19 22.16 5.05
C ILE A 373 17.24 22.31 3.96
N VAL A 374 17.03 21.69 2.79
CA VAL A 374 17.96 21.80 1.65
C VAL A 374 18.11 23.26 1.19
N ALA A 375 17.02 24.01 1.09
CA ALA A 375 17.05 25.42 0.68
C ALA A 375 17.85 26.31 1.66
N VAL A 376 17.70 26.10 2.98
CA VAL A 376 18.47 26.85 4.00
C VAL A 376 19.95 26.48 3.94
N VAL A 377 20.30 25.20 3.78
CA VAL A 377 21.69 24.75 3.64
C VAL A 377 22.35 25.34 2.39
N VAL A 378 21.68 25.32 1.24
CA VAL A 378 22.17 25.97 0.00
C VAL A 378 22.38 27.48 0.21
N THR A 379 21.49 28.14 0.95
CA THR A 379 21.63 29.58 1.25
C THR A 379 22.84 29.87 2.14
N ILE A 380 23.11 29.03 3.15
CA ILE A 380 24.32 29.10 3.98
C ILE A 380 25.58 28.97 3.11
N VAL A 381 25.64 27.95 2.24
CA VAL A 381 26.78 27.71 1.33
C VAL A 381 27.00 28.91 0.40
N LEU A 382 25.94 29.49 -0.16
CA LEU A 382 26.01 30.64 -1.06
C LEU A 382 26.53 31.90 -0.35
N ILE A 383 26.11 32.15 0.89
CA ILE A 383 26.63 33.28 1.70
C ILE A 383 28.11 33.06 2.06
N ILE A 384 28.52 31.83 2.40
CA ILE A 384 29.94 31.49 2.64
C ILE A 384 30.75 31.72 1.36
N ALA A 385 30.26 31.29 0.20
CA ALA A 385 30.92 31.52 -1.09
C ALA A 385 31.06 33.03 -1.41
N LEU A 386 30.01 33.84 -1.18
CA LEU A 386 30.07 35.30 -1.33
C LEU A 386 31.10 35.94 -0.38
N LEU A 387 31.16 35.51 0.88
CA LEU A 387 32.15 36.00 1.84
C LEU A 387 33.59 35.63 1.44
N ILE A 388 33.80 34.43 0.88
CA ILE A 388 35.08 34.02 0.29
C ILE A 388 35.44 34.94 -0.88
N VAL A 389 34.51 35.22 -1.79
CA VAL A 389 34.71 36.14 -2.92
C VAL A 389 35.04 37.56 -2.43
N PHE A 390 34.28 38.11 -1.47
CA PHE A 390 34.57 39.42 -0.87
C PHE A 390 35.95 39.45 -0.19
N SER A 391 36.34 38.38 0.52
CA SER A 391 37.66 38.30 1.14
C SER A 391 38.79 38.27 0.10
N ARG A 392 38.59 37.58 -1.03
CA ARG A 392 39.55 37.54 -2.16
C ARG A 392 39.64 38.88 -2.88
N MET A 393 38.51 39.53 -3.15
CA MET A 393 38.47 40.89 -3.72
C MET A 393 39.14 41.93 -2.80
N ARG A 394 39.06 41.74 -1.48
CA ARG A 394 39.68 42.65 -0.50
C ARG A 394 41.16 42.35 -0.26
N LYS A 395 41.59 41.07 -0.28
CA LYS A 395 43.02 40.70 -0.30
C LYS A 395 43.74 41.39 -1.45
N ARG A 396 43.18 41.37 -2.66
CA ARG A 396 43.71 42.11 -3.82
C ARG A 396 43.90 43.62 -3.59
N LYS A 397 43.19 44.22 -2.63
CA LYS A 397 43.27 45.66 -2.29
C LYS A 397 44.19 45.97 -1.10
N ASP A 398 44.52 44.98 -0.28
CA ASP A 398 45.58 45.07 0.74
C ASP A 398 46.94 44.58 0.19
N GLN A 399 46.96 43.81 -0.91
CA GLN A 399 48.15 43.31 -1.63
C GLN A 399 48.87 44.39 -2.47
N GLU A 400 48.25 45.54 -2.74
CA GLU A 400 48.92 46.72 -3.31
C GLU A 400 49.99 47.31 -2.35
N LEU A 401 50.21 46.71 -1.18
CA LEU A 401 51.30 47.03 -0.24
C LEU A 401 52.26 45.84 -0.01
N ASP A 402 52.91 45.47 -1.12
CA ASP A 402 54.38 45.32 -1.24
C ASP A 402 55.08 44.04 -0.71
N THR A 403 54.37 43.01 -0.23
CA THR A 403 55.06 41.77 0.27
C THR A 403 54.93 40.53 -0.61
N GLU A 404 54.21 40.59 -1.73
CA GLU A 404 53.90 39.41 -2.55
C GLU A 404 55.07 39.02 -3.48
N ASN A 405 55.89 40.00 -3.90
CA ASN A 405 57.13 39.87 -4.71
C ASN A 405 58.25 39.02 -4.07
N LEU A 406 57.97 38.34 -2.95
CA LEU A 406 58.92 37.80 -1.99
C LEU A 406 58.61 36.36 -1.57
N PHE A 407 57.40 35.85 -1.81
CA PHE A 407 57.07 34.43 -1.60
C PHE A 407 56.73 33.69 -2.89
N GLU A 408 56.41 34.42 -3.96
CA GLU A 408 55.93 33.89 -5.25
C GLU A 408 56.77 32.72 -5.82
N PRO A 409 58.13 32.75 -5.81
CA PRO A 409 58.94 31.63 -6.30
C PRO A 409 58.86 30.33 -5.48
N LEU A 410 58.75 30.42 -4.15
CA LEU A 410 58.57 29.25 -3.29
C LEU A 410 57.12 28.77 -3.28
N GLU A 411 56.15 29.68 -3.29
CA GLU A 411 54.74 29.32 -3.41
C GLU A 411 54.41 28.71 -4.79
N GLN A 412 55.07 29.10 -5.88
CA GLN A 412 54.88 28.42 -7.18
C GLN A 412 55.26 26.94 -7.09
N TRP A 413 56.43 26.63 -6.51
CA TRP A 413 56.92 25.26 -6.39
C TRP A 413 56.13 24.45 -5.33
N ASN A 414 55.87 25.02 -4.14
CA ASN A 414 55.05 24.35 -3.12
C ASN A 414 53.59 24.17 -3.57
N ARG A 415 52.94 25.16 -4.19
CA ARG A 415 51.55 25.01 -4.67
C ARG A 415 51.43 23.96 -5.78
N GLN A 416 52.44 23.80 -6.64
CA GLN A 416 52.45 22.71 -7.63
C GLN A 416 52.48 21.33 -6.95
N SER A 417 53.34 21.13 -5.94
CA SER A 417 53.39 19.87 -5.19
C SER A 417 52.15 19.64 -4.30
N GLU A 418 51.69 20.68 -3.60
CA GLU A 418 50.60 20.59 -2.60
C GLU A 418 49.21 20.47 -3.27
N GLN A 419 48.99 21.09 -4.44
CA GLN A 419 47.76 20.86 -5.22
C GLN A 419 47.65 19.43 -5.74
N GLN A 420 48.78 18.83 -6.13
CA GLN A 420 48.82 17.44 -6.61
C GLN A 420 48.48 16.47 -5.47
N LEU A 421 48.97 16.76 -4.26
CA LEU A 421 48.80 15.97 -3.04
C LEU A 421 47.38 16.09 -2.45
N VAL A 422 46.81 17.29 -2.36
CA VAL A 422 45.40 17.49 -1.93
C VAL A 422 44.39 16.90 -2.92
N SER A 423 44.69 16.94 -4.22
CA SER A 423 43.87 16.29 -5.27
C SER A 423 43.84 14.76 -5.15
N GLN A 424 44.93 14.15 -4.65
CA GLN A 424 44.95 12.72 -4.34
C GLN A 424 44.21 12.40 -3.03
N GLN A 425 44.33 13.24 -2.00
CA GLN A 425 43.67 13.03 -0.72
C GLN A 425 42.14 13.16 -0.80
N ASN A 426 41.60 14.19 -1.48
CA ASN A 426 40.15 14.37 -1.60
C ASN A 426 39.45 13.19 -2.28
N LYS A 427 40.14 12.51 -3.22
CA LYS A 427 39.61 11.32 -3.90
C LYS A 427 39.44 10.12 -2.96
N LEU A 428 40.30 9.98 -1.95
CA LEU A 428 40.16 8.93 -0.93
C LEU A 428 38.91 9.18 -0.08
N ASP A 429 38.71 10.41 0.39
CA ASP A 429 37.57 10.76 1.24
C ASP A 429 36.22 10.58 0.52
N GLU A 430 36.15 10.93 -0.79
CA GLU A 430 34.96 10.70 -1.64
C GLU A 430 34.61 9.20 -1.77
N ILE A 431 35.62 8.33 -1.86
CA ILE A 431 35.44 6.87 -1.97
C ILE A 431 34.90 6.29 -0.65
N GLU A 432 35.36 6.77 0.51
CA GLU A 432 34.87 6.31 1.82
C GLU A 432 33.40 6.65 2.09
N GLU A 433 32.92 7.83 1.68
CA GLU A 433 31.50 8.20 1.84
C GLU A 433 30.57 7.31 0.99
N GLU A 434 30.98 6.94 -0.23
CA GLU A 434 30.20 6.03 -1.08
C GLU A 434 30.05 4.63 -0.45
N ILE A 435 31.08 4.10 0.20
CA ILE A 435 31.08 2.79 0.88
C ILE A 435 30.01 2.73 1.98
N GLN A 436 29.83 3.82 2.74
CA GLN A 436 28.80 3.90 3.80
C GLN A 436 27.38 3.89 3.23
N MET A 437 27.14 4.63 2.13
CA MET A 437 25.83 4.68 1.47
C MET A 437 25.40 3.33 0.87
N MET A 438 26.35 2.49 0.43
CA MET A 438 26.04 1.14 -0.07
C MET A 438 25.60 0.19 1.05
N HIS A 439 26.14 0.32 2.27
CA HIS A 439 25.74 -0.52 3.41
C HIS A 439 24.25 -0.37 3.78
N PHE A 440 23.71 0.86 3.76
CA PHE A 440 22.28 1.06 4.05
C PHE A 440 21.37 0.39 3.00
N ARG A 441 21.77 0.40 1.72
CA ARG A 441 21.05 -0.26 0.63
C ARG A 441 21.05 -1.78 0.75
N ILE A 442 22.13 -2.37 1.26
CA ILE A 442 22.23 -3.81 1.54
C ILE A 442 21.17 -4.22 2.59
N LEU A 443 21.00 -3.45 3.66
CA LEU A 443 20.05 -3.77 4.75
C LEU A 443 18.57 -3.73 4.30
N ASP A 444 18.14 -2.73 3.53
CA ASP A 444 16.77 -2.70 2.98
C ASP A 444 16.53 -3.89 2.04
N ASN A 445 17.53 -4.21 1.22
CA ASN A 445 17.46 -5.35 0.33
C ASN A 445 17.37 -6.70 1.09
N ARG A 446 18.11 -6.92 2.19
CA ARG A 446 17.99 -8.17 2.96
C ARG A 446 16.57 -8.40 3.50
N LYS A 447 15.89 -7.33 3.96
CA LYS A 447 14.49 -7.40 4.43
C LYS A 447 13.53 -7.79 3.31
N ARG A 448 13.66 -7.19 2.12
CA ARG A 448 12.86 -7.56 0.94
C ARG A 448 13.07 -9.02 0.55
N ASN A 449 14.29 -9.55 0.62
CA ASN A 449 14.57 -10.94 0.25
C ASN A 449 13.77 -11.93 1.12
N LEU A 450 13.69 -11.69 2.43
CA LEU A 450 12.88 -12.48 3.36
C LEU A 450 11.38 -12.44 3.03
N GLU A 451 10.84 -11.28 2.65
CA GLU A 451 9.44 -11.13 2.23
C GLU A 451 9.16 -11.94 0.95
N GLN A 452 10.10 -11.97 -0.01
CA GLN A 452 9.95 -12.75 -1.25
C GLN A 452 9.97 -14.27 -1.01
N ARG A 453 10.82 -14.75 -0.09
CA ARG A 453 10.84 -16.17 0.33
C ARG A 453 9.49 -16.64 0.86
N ALA A 454 8.81 -15.81 1.66
CA ALA A 454 7.49 -16.12 2.17
C ALA A 454 6.44 -16.28 1.05
N LYS A 455 6.52 -15.48 -0.03
CA LYS A 455 5.65 -15.64 -1.21
C LYS A 455 5.90 -16.96 -1.95
N ILE A 456 7.16 -17.37 -2.07
CA ILE A 456 7.54 -18.60 -2.79
C ILE A 456 7.14 -19.84 -1.98
N ALA A 457 7.22 -19.78 -0.65
CA ALA A 457 6.68 -20.83 0.21
C ALA A 457 5.18 -21.08 -0.02
N LEU A 458 4.40 -20.05 -0.39
CA LEU A 458 3.00 -20.20 -0.81
C LEU A 458 2.89 -20.85 -2.20
N VAL A 459 3.63 -20.38 -3.21
CA VAL A 459 3.68 -20.98 -4.56
C VAL A 459 3.89 -22.50 -4.50
N ASN A 460 4.82 -22.93 -3.65
CA ASN A 460 5.18 -24.34 -3.53
C ASN A 460 4.10 -25.22 -2.88
N SER A 461 3.14 -24.61 -2.19
CA SER A 461 1.98 -25.31 -1.60
C SER A 461 0.87 -25.60 -2.62
N ILE A 462 0.94 -25.00 -3.82
CA ILE A 462 0.01 -25.26 -4.93
C ILE A 462 0.39 -26.53 -5.70
N THR A 463 1.68 -26.80 -5.91
CA THR A 463 2.17 -27.94 -6.71
C THR A 463 1.54 -29.30 -6.32
N PRO A 464 1.43 -29.67 -5.02
CA PRO A 464 0.80 -30.93 -4.61
C PRO A 464 -0.71 -31.02 -4.92
N LEU A 465 -1.39 -29.89 -5.13
CA LEU A 465 -2.80 -29.87 -5.55
C LEU A 465 -2.92 -30.13 -7.05
N ILE A 466 -2.02 -29.55 -7.86
CA ILE A 466 -1.93 -29.82 -9.31
C ILE A 466 -1.61 -31.30 -9.56
N ASP A 467 -0.69 -31.88 -8.79
CA ASP A 467 -0.37 -33.31 -8.86
C ASP A 467 -1.60 -34.20 -8.61
N ARG A 468 -2.46 -33.84 -7.65
CA ARG A 468 -3.70 -34.58 -7.37
C ARG A 468 -4.70 -34.48 -8.53
N ILE A 469 -4.82 -33.31 -9.16
CA ILE A 469 -5.68 -33.12 -10.33
C ILE A 469 -5.20 -33.99 -11.50
N SER A 470 -3.92 -33.94 -11.84
CA SER A 470 -3.29 -34.75 -12.92
C SER A 470 -3.51 -36.25 -12.68
N ASN A 471 -3.32 -36.74 -11.45
CA ASN A 471 -3.55 -38.15 -11.10
C ASN A 471 -5.02 -38.59 -11.25
N GLU A 472 -5.99 -37.77 -10.86
CA GLU A 472 -7.41 -38.13 -10.97
C GLU A 472 -7.94 -38.05 -12.40
N VAL A 473 -7.45 -37.09 -13.20
CA VAL A 473 -7.74 -37.03 -14.65
C VAL A 473 -7.12 -38.23 -15.39
N GLN A 474 -5.89 -38.63 -15.02
CA GLN A 474 -5.25 -39.82 -15.58
C GLN A 474 -6.03 -41.10 -15.26
N ARG A 475 -6.62 -41.22 -14.06
CA ARG A 475 -7.52 -42.33 -13.69
C ARG A 475 -8.78 -42.36 -14.55
N LEU A 476 -9.48 -41.22 -14.64
CA LEU A 476 -10.68 -41.04 -15.48
C LEU A 476 -10.46 -41.37 -16.98
N THR A 477 -9.22 -41.29 -17.46
CA THR A 477 -8.87 -41.62 -18.86
C THR A 477 -8.63 -43.13 -19.08
N ASN A 478 -8.24 -43.87 -18.03
CA ASN A 478 -7.67 -45.20 -18.15
C ASN A 478 -8.55 -46.33 -17.58
N SER A 479 -9.60 -46.04 -16.82
CA SER A 479 -10.54 -47.03 -16.26
C SER A 479 -11.97 -46.83 -16.81
N HIS A 480 -12.66 -47.95 -17.10
CA HIS A 480 -14.11 -47.94 -17.27
C HIS A 480 -14.76 -48.10 -15.89
N GLU A 481 -15.06 -46.97 -15.25
CA GLU A 481 -15.75 -46.88 -13.96
C GLU A 481 -17.24 -46.53 -14.16
N ASP A 482 -18.07 -46.90 -13.18
CA ASP A 482 -19.50 -46.58 -13.18
C ASP A 482 -19.73 -45.05 -13.07
N GLU A 483 -20.82 -44.55 -13.65
CA GLU A 483 -20.99 -43.12 -13.93
C GLU A 483 -21.08 -42.28 -12.63
N ASP A 484 -21.62 -42.83 -11.54
CA ASP A 484 -21.62 -42.20 -10.21
C ASP A 484 -20.20 -41.98 -9.64
N MET A 485 -19.28 -42.93 -9.84
CA MET A 485 -17.89 -42.77 -9.43
C MET A 485 -17.13 -41.78 -10.32
N ARG A 486 -17.43 -41.76 -11.61
CA ARG A 486 -16.89 -40.78 -12.57
C ARG A 486 -17.24 -39.34 -12.15
N GLN A 487 -18.51 -39.08 -11.80
CA GLN A 487 -18.96 -37.77 -11.33
C GLN A 487 -18.26 -37.34 -10.03
N LYS A 488 -18.06 -38.26 -9.07
CA LYS A 488 -17.36 -37.97 -7.81
C LYS A 488 -15.90 -37.52 -8.01
N ARG A 489 -15.17 -38.12 -8.96
CA ARG A 489 -13.79 -37.71 -9.28
C ARG A 489 -13.75 -36.32 -9.95
N LEU A 490 -14.66 -36.06 -10.90
CA LEU A 490 -14.77 -34.75 -11.55
C LEU A 490 -15.08 -33.64 -10.53
N MET A 491 -15.97 -33.91 -9.57
CA MET A 491 -16.26 -33.01 -8.46
C MET A 491 -15.02 -32.75 -7.57
N TYR A 492 -14.24 -33.78 -7.24
CA TYR A 492 -13.00 -33.63 -6.46
C TYR A 492 -11.92 -32.82 -7.22
N ILE A 493 -11.81 -33.00 -8.54
CA ILE A 493 -10.93 -32.17 -9.38
C ILE A 493 -11.40 -30.71 -9.35
N SER A 494 -12.70 -30.45 -9.45
CA SER A 494 -13.28 -29.09 -9.36
C SER A 494 -13.02 -28.44 -7.99
N GLU A 495 -13.03 -29.22 -6.90
CA GLU A 495 -12.68 -28.77 -5.55
C GLU A 495 -11.19 -28.38 -5.45
N LEU A 496 -10.27 -29.28 -5.86
CA LEU A 496 -8.83 -29.01 -5.89
C LEU A 496 -8.49 -27.77 -6.74
N THR A 497 -9.16 -27.64 -7.88
CA THR A 497 -9.03 -26.48 -8.78
C THR A 497 -9.47 -25.19 -8.11
N SER A 498 -10.52 -25.24 -7.27
CA SER A 498 -11.00 -24.10 -6.49
C SER A 498 -10.05 -23.75 -5.33
N GLN A 499 -9.43 -24.75 -4.68
CA GLN A 499 -8.37 -24.53 -3.67
C GLN A 499 -7.13 -23.86 -4.27
N ILE A 500 -6.72 -24.27 -5.48
CA ILE A 500 -5.63 -23.65 -6.24
C ILE A 500 -5.92 -22.18 -6.57
N ASN A 501 -7.15 -21.87 -7.02
CA ASN A 501 -7.55 -20.49 -7.27
C ASN A 501 -7.47 -19.64 -5.99
N ALA A 502 -7.96 -20.13 -4.85
CA ALA A 502 -7.84 -19.41 -3.58
C ALA A 502 -6.37 -19.12 -3.17
N TYR A 503 -5.43 -20.01 -3.48
CA TYR A 503 -3.99 -19.77 -3.25
C TYR A 503 -3.39 -18.81 -4.29
N ASN A 504 -3.81 -18.88 -5.57
CA ASN A 504 -3.42 -17.94 -6.62
C ASN A 504 -3.94 -16.52 -6.37
N ASP A 505 -5.11 -16.36 -5.75
CA ASP A 505 -5.69 -15.06 -5.38
C ASP A 505 -4.93 -14.43 -4.21
N LYS A 506 -4.60 -15.22 -3.17
CA LYS A 506 -3.69 -14.79 -2.09
C LYS A 506 -2.33 -14.34 -2.64
N LEU A 507 -1.73 -15.15 -3.52
CA LEU A 507 -0.48 -14.84 -4.19
C LEU A 507 -0.60 -13.57 -5.06
N THR A 508 -1.73 -13.40 -5.75
CA THR A 508 -2.05 -12.23 -6.57
C THR A 508 -2.10 -10.95 -5.77
N GLN A 509 -2.74 -10.97 -4.59
CA GLN A 509 -2.74 -9.84 -3.65
C GLN A 509 -1.29 -9.50 -3.22
N TRP A 510 -0.47 -10.50 -2.89
CA TRP A 510 0.93 -10.32 -2.47
C TRP A 510 1.88 -9.84 -3.59
N ILE A 511 1.50 -9.99 -4.86
CA ILE A 511 2.27 -9.52 -6.04
C ILE A 511 1.78 -8.13 -6.49
N GLN A 512 0.47 -7.89 -6.56
CA GLN A 512 -0.09 -6.58 -6.89
C GLN A 512 0.29 -5.51 -5.85
N LEU A 513 0.59 -5.92 -4.62
CA LEU A 513 1.04 -5.02 -3.55
C LEU A 513 2.44 -4.40 -3.74
N LYS A 514 3.20 -4.72 -4.80
CA LYS A 514 4.32 -3.89 -5.30
C LYS A 514 4.82 -4.33 -6.69
N GLN A 515 4.40 -3.60 -7.73
CA GLN A 515 5.26 -3.46 -8.91
C GLN A 515 6.47 -2.59 -8.53
N GLY A 516 7.67 -3.19 -8.55
CA GLY A 516 8.94 -2.48 -8.36
C GLY A 516 10.17 -3.37 -8.10
N GLN A 517 10.95 -3.64 -9.17
CA GLN A 517 12.39 -4.07 -9.25
C GLN A 517 12.66 -5.50 -9.82
N LEU A 518 13.88 -6.13 -9.73
CA LEU A 518 14.23 -7.45 -10.38
C LEU A 518 15.21 -8.37 -9.50
N ASN A 519 15.31 -9.72 -9.64
CA ASN A 519 15.99 -10.81 -8.80
C ASN A 519 16.87 -11.79 -9.65
N LEU A 520 17.60 -12.75 -9.04
CA LEU A 520 18.37 -13.89 -9.61
C LEU A 520 18.60 -15.11 -8.64
N HIS A 521 18.56 -16.35 -9.17
CA HIS A 521 19.20 -17.58 -8.62
C HIS A 521 20.46 -17.94 -9.39
N ILE A 522 21.25 -18.84 -8.81
CA ILE A 522 22.30 -19.58 -9.50
C ILE A 522 22.27 -21.06 -9.08
N GLU A 523 22.02 -21.98 -10.01
CA GLU A 523 22.24 -23.43 -9.85
C GLU A 523 23.14 -24.00 -10.95
N SER A 524 23.73 -25.18 -10.74
CA SER A 524 24.44 -25.92 -11.81
C SER A 524 23.51 -26.94 -12.48
N PHE A 525 23.31 -26.81 -13.79
CA PHE A 525 22.40 -27.66 -14.56
C PHE A 525 22.95 -27.98 -15.96
N LYS A 526 22.56 -29.13 -16.52
CA LYS A 526 22.84 -29.49 -17.92
C LYS A 526 22.03 -28.60 -18.87
N LEU A 527 22.72 -27.91 -19.77
CA LEU A 527 22.12 -27.00 -20.74
C LEU A 527 21.25 -27.75 -21.77
N GLN A 528 21.59 -29.00 -22.10
CA GLN A 528 20.82 -29.91 -22.96
C GLN A 528 19.32 -29.90 -22.65
N ASN A 529 18.95 -29.96 -21.37
CA ASN A 529 17.56 -30.02 -20.93
C ASN A 529 16.75 -28.76 -21.29
N LEU A 530 17.40 -27.62 -21.56
CA LEU A 530 16.76 -26.42 -22.10
C LEU A 530 16.72 -26.43 -23.63
N PHE A 531 17.75 -26.96 -24.27
CA PHE A 531 17.82 -27.11 -25.73
C PHE A 531 16.76 -28.11 -26.23
N GLU A 532 16.51 -29.19 -25.51
CA GLU A 532 15.39 -30.12 -25.78
C GLU A 532 14.02 -29.45 -25.63
N LEU A 533 13.88 -28.52 -24.69
CA LEU A 533 12.64 -27.76 -24.51
C LEU A 533 12.41 -26.78 -25.68
N LEU A 534 13.47 -26.12 -26.17
CA LEU A 534 13.42 -25.31 -27.39
C LEU A 534 13.10 -26.14 -28.64
N LYS A 535 13.69 -27.34 -28.77
CA LYS A 535 13.39 -28.28 -29.88
C LYS A 535 11.89 -28.59 -29.95
N LYS A 536 11.22 -28.82 -28.81
CA LYS A 536 9.77 -29.04 -28.72
C LYS A 536 8.94 -27.82 -29.18
N GLY A 537 9.47 -26.60 -29.08
CA GLY A 537 8.83 -25.37 -29.54
C GLY A 537 8.86 -25.11 -31.05
N GLY A 538 9.54 -25.96 -31.85
CA GLY A 538 9.83 -25.70 -33.27
C GLY A 538 8.61 -25.53 -34.19
N MET A 539 7.40 -25.91 -33.77
CA MET A 539 6.18 -25.76 -34.57
C MET A 539 5.88 -24.28 -34.93
N SER A 540 6.20 -23.33 -34.05
CA SER A 540 6.00 -21.89 -34.31
C SER A 540 6.93 -21.33 -35.40
N PHE A 541 8.09 -21.97 -35.61
CA PHE A 541 9.05 -21.63 -36.68
C PHE A 541 8.61 -22.26 -38.00
N ALA A 542 8.22 -23.54 -37.96
CA ALA A 542 7.70 -24.27 -39.12
C ALA A 542 6.47 -23.58 -39.75
N MET A 543 5.54 -23.05 -38.93
CA MET A 543 4.38 -22.31 -39.44
C MET A 543 4.75 -20.99 -40.15
N LYS A 544 5.89 -20.36 -39.82
CA LYS A 544 6.42 -19.19 -40.56
C LYS A 544 7.29 -19.62 -41.77
N GLY A 545 7.53 -20.92 -41.94
CA GLY A 545 8.42 -21.46 -42.97
C GLY A 545 9.89 -21.14 -42.71
N ILE A 546 10.30 -21.13 -41.44
CA ILE A 546 11.68 -20.94 -40.99
C ILE A 546 12.16 -22.26 -40.38
N THR A 547 13.39 -22.67 -40.68
CA THR A 547 13.99 -23.87 -40.09
C THR A 547 14.66 -23.53 -38.76
N LEU A 548 14.19 -24.10 -37.65
CA LEU A 548 14.87 -24.04 -36.35
C LEU A 548 15.83 -25.23 -36.21
N GLN A 549 17.11 -24.95 -35.99
CA GLN A 549 18.14 -25.94 -35.69
C GLN A 549 18.67 -25.70 -34.28
N VAL A 550 18.68 -26.74 -33.44
CA VAL A 550 19.24 -26.66 -32.09
C VAL A 550 20.26 -27.78 -31.95
N GLY A 551 21.53 -27.43 -31.70
CA GLY A 551 22.60 -28.41 -31.46
C GLY A 551 22.39 -29.17 -30.15
N ASP A 552 23.11 -30.28 -29.97
CA ASP A 552 23.19 -30.98 -28.69
C ASP A 552 24.43 -30.52 -27.90
N THR A 553 24.38 -30.60 -26.56
CA THR A 553 25.44 -30.06 -25.70
C THR A 553 25.55 -30.76 -24.34
N ASP A 554 26.74 -31.26 -24.01
CA ASP A 554 27.05 -31.78 -22.67
C ASP A 554 27.36 -30.68 -21.64
N SER A 555 27.25 -29.40 -22.03
CA SER A 555 27.65 -28.28 -21.19
C SER A 555 26.80 -28.17 -19.91
N VAL A 556 27.46 -28.15 -18.76
CA VAL A 556 26.86 -27.82 -17.47
C VAL A 556 27.16 -26.37 -17.16
N VAL A 557 26.12 -25.55 -17.07
CA VAL A 557 26.23 -24.12 -16.74
C VAL A 557 25.78 -23.85 -15.31
N LYS A 558 26.31 -22.79 -14.71
CA LYS A 558 26.02 -22.35 -13.34
C LYS A 558 25.33 -20.98 -13.38
N ALA A 559 24.01 -20.96 -13.44
CA ALA A 559 23.15 -19.77 -13.59
C ALA A 559 21.71 -20.08 -13.13
N ASP A 560 20.77 -19.13 -13.21
CA ASP A 560 19.36 -19.52 -13.14
C ASP A 560 18.96 -20.19 -14.43
N LYS A 561 18.53 -21.45 -14.33
CA LYS A 561 18.06 -22.25 -15.45
C LYS A 561 16.93 -21.60 -16.24
N THR A 562 16.01 -20.92 -15.57
CA THR A 562 14.77 -20.50 -16.20
C THR A 562 14.81 -19.03 -16.63
N LEU A 563 15.71 -18.20 -16.10
CA LEU A 563 16.12 -16.94 -16.75
C LEU A 563 17.01 -17.20 -17.95
N THR A 564 17.85 -18.24 -17.90
CA THR A 564 18.54 -18.73 -19.09
C THR A 564 17.52 -19.16 -20.15
N LEU A 565 16.44 -19.86 -19.76
CA LEU A 565 15.32 -20.19 -20.65
C LEU A 565 14.55 -18.94 -21.13
N PHE A 566 14.31 -17.94 -20.27
CA PHE A 566 13.66 -16.69 -20.66
C PHE A 566 14.48 -15.92 -21.71
N MET A 567 15.80 -15.79 -21.51
CA MET A 567 16.70 -15.17 -22.48
C MET A 567 16.76 -15.98 -23.78
N LEU A 568 16.82 -17.31 -23.68
CA LEU A 568 16.75 -18.20 -24.85
C LEU A 568 15.48 -18.00 -25.66
N ASN A 569 14.31 -18.08 -25.03
CA ASN A 569 13.02 -17.88 -25.70
C ASN A 569 12.95 -16.48 -26.31
N THR A 570 13.30 -15.43 -25.57
CA THR A 570 13.25 -14.03 -26.03
C THR A 570 14.14 -13.78 -27.25
N LEU A 571 15.37 -14.29 -27.25
CA LEU A 571 16.29 -14.14 -28.38
C LEU A 571 15.88 -15.01 -29.58
N THR A 572 15.38 -16.23 -29.34
CA THR A 572 14.94 -17.15 -30.39
C THR A 572 13.64 -16.66 -31.06
N ASP A 573 12.72 -16.02 -30.31
CA ASP A 573 11.54 -15.36 -30.87
C ASP A 573 11.88 -14.10 -31.66
N ASN A 574 12.89 -13.32 -31.26
CA ASN A 574 13.39 -12.20 -32.06
C ASN A 574 13.98 -12.71 -33.40
N ALA A 575 14.82 -13.74 -33.37
CA ALA A 575 15.33 -14.41 -34.56
C ALA A 575 14.18 -14.92 -35.46
N ARG A 576 13.15 -15.55 -34.86
CA ARG A 576 11.92 -15.95 -35.57
C ARG A 576 11.19 -14.76 -36.20
N LYS A 577 11.14 -13.61 -35.53
CA LYS A 577 10.42 -12.42 -36.00
C LYS A 577 11.09 -11.78 -37.22
N PHE A 578 12.42 -11.63 -37.21
CA PHE A 578 13.17 -10.90 -38.24
C PHE A 578 13.78 -11.78 -39.36
N THR A 579 13.71 -13.10 -39.24
CA THR A 579 14.02 -14.02 -40.34
C THR A 579 12.86 -14.11 -41.35
N PRO A 580 13.10 -13.95 -42.67
CA PRO A 580 12.08 -14.17 -43.70
C PRO A 580 11.84 -15.66 -43.96
N LYS A 581 10.75 -15.98 -44.66
CA LYS A 581 10.40 -17.35 -45.05
C LYS A 581 11.51 -17.98 -45.91
N GLY A 582 11.91 -19.21 -45.59
CA GLY A 582 13.04 -19.92 -46.19
C GLY A 582 14.38 -19.71 -45.48
N GLY A 583 14.45 -18.80 -44.50
CA GLY A 583 15.63 -18.60 -43.66
C GLY A 583 15.77 -19.66 -42.55
N THR A 584 16.91 -19.62 -41.87
CA THR A 584 17.27 -20.55 -40.79
C THR A 584 17.58 -19.80 -39.50
N VAL A 585 17.18 -20.37 -38.36
CA VAL A 585 17.57 -19.95 -37.01
C VAL A 585 18.29 -21.10 -36.33
N SER A 586 19.51 -20.87 -35.85
CA SER A 586 20.38 -21.88 -35.27
C SER A 586 20.79 -21.53 -33.84
N VAL A 587 20.56 -22.45 -32.89
CA VAL A 587 20.90 -22.31 -31.47
C VAL A 587 22.00 -23.31 -31.11
N CYS A 588 23.11 -22.80 -30.60
CA CYS A 588 24.31 -23.58 -30.26
C CYS A 588 24.90 -23.14 -28.91
N SER A 589 25.77 -23.96 -28.33
CA SER A 589 26.58 -23.58 -27.16
C SER A 589 28.02 -24.05 -27.28
N ARG A 590 28.96 -23.27 -26.75
CA ARG A 590 30.40 -23.58 -26.72
C ARG A 590 30.95 -23.45 -25.31
N SER A 591 31.48 -24.53 -24.74
CA SER A 591 32.22 -24.45 -23.47
C SER A 591 33.64 -23.95 -23.69
N ALA A 592 34.03 -22.92 -22.93
CA ALA A 592 35.40 -22.55 -22.64
C ALA A 592 35.85 -23.22 -21.31
N SER A 593 36.98 -22.76 -20.76
CA SER A 593 37.48 -23.09 -19.42
C SER A 593 36.46 -22.73 -18.35
N ASP A 594 36.07 -21.46 -18.30
CA ASP A 594 35.40 -20.84 -17.15
C ASP A 594 33.92 -20.52 -17.42
N TYR A 595 33.56 -20.38 -18.69
CA TYR A 595 32.21 -20.07 -19.15
C TYR A 595 31.75 -21.00 -20.28
N VAL A 596 30.45 -20.94 -20.55
CA VAL A 596 29.77 -21.49 -21.72
C VAL A 596 29.08 -20.32 -22.41
N GLU A 597 29.39 -20.14 -23.69
CA GLU A 597 28.71 -19.17 -24.55
C GLU A 597 27.53 -19.86 -25.23
N ILE A 598 26.38 -19.19 -25.26
CA ILE A 598 25.17 -19.64 -25.94
C ILE A 598 24.87 -18.63 -27.04
N SER A 599 24.73 -19.12 -28.28
CA SER A 599 24.59 -18.29 -29.47
C SER A 599 23.33 -18.67 -30.25
N ILE A 600 22.58 -17.64 -30.66
CA ILE A 600 21.41 -17.73 -31.53
C ILE A 600 21.76 -16.96 -32.80
N SER A 601 21.88 -17.66 -33.92
CA SER A 601 22.18 -17.11 -35.24
C SER A 601 20.93 -17.13 -36.11
N ASP A 602 20.71 -16.08 -36.88
CA ASP A 602 19.62 -15.98 -37.85
C ASP A 602 20.12 -15.53 -39.23
N THR A 603 19.40 -15.90 -40.28
CA THR A 603 19.63 -15.43 -41.67
C THR A 603 18.63 -14.33 -42.05
N GLY A 604 18.35 -13.42 -41.11
CA GLY A 604 17.38 -12.34 -41.26
C GLY A 604 17.89 -11.12 -42.03
N VAL A 605 17.16 -10.01 -41.90
CA VAL A 605 17.46 -8.75 -42.62
C VAL A 605 18.76 -8.07 -42.18
N GLY A 606 19.33 -8.45 -41.03
CA GLY A 606 20.49 -7.78 -40.44
C GLY A 606 20.18 -6.37 -39.93
N MET A 607 21.20 -5.69 -39.39
CA MET A 607 21.14 -4.34 -38.82
C MET A 607 22.43 -3.60 -39.17
N ASP A 608 22.38 -2.27 -39.23
CA ASP A 608 23.57 -1.43 -39.40
C ASP A 608 24.23 -1.08 -38.05
N GLU A 609 25.39 -0.41 -38.11
CA GLU A 609 26.17 -0.06 -36.92
C GLU A 609 25.43 0.91 -35.97
N GLU A 610 24.53 1.75 -36.50
CA GLU A 610 23.78 2.74 -35.72
C GLU A 610 22.64 2.07 -34.93
N HIS A 611 21.89 1.14 -35.56
CA HIS A 611 20.93 0.31 -34.85
C HIS A 611 21.60 -0.63 -33.84
N ILE A 612 22.75 -1.24 -34.18
CA ILE A 612 23.52 -2.12 -33.26
C ILE A 612 23.93 -1.37 -31.99
N ALA A 613 24.39 -0.13 -32.11
CA ALA A 613 24.82 0.69 -30.96
C ALA A 613 23.70 0.96 -29.94
N HIS A 614 22.44 1.06 -30.40
CA HIS A 614 21.32 1.52 -29.58
C HIS A 614 20.23 0.46 -29.30
N ILE A 615 20.36 -0.76 -29.85
CA ILE A 615 19.35 -1.84 -29.74
C ILE A 615 18.95 -2.24 -28.31
N PHE A 616 19.77 -1.90 -27.32
CA PHE A 616 19.53 -2.22 -25.90
C PHE A 616 19.18 -1.00 -25.02
N ASP A 617 18.92 0.18 -25.59
CA ASP A 617 18.69 1.42 -24.86
C ASP A 617 17.26 1.97 -25.02
N HIS A 618 16.77 2.69 -24.01
CA HIS A 618 15.33 2.99 -23.86
C HIS A 618 14.78 4.09 -24.80
N LYS A 619 15.64 4.82 -25.55
CA LYS A 619 15.27 6.13 -26.13
C LYS A 619 15.22 6.27 -27.66
N HIS A 620 15.69 5.30 -28.45
CA HIS A 620 15.82 5.49 -29.92
C HIS A 620 14.87 4.61 -30.78
N LEU A 621 13.60 4.53 -30.39
CA LEU A 621 12.54 3.81 -31.12
C LEU A 621 11.29 4.67 -31.37
N LEU A 622 11.44 5.99 -31.47
CA LEU A 622 10.35 6.92 -31.82
C LEU A 622 10.50 7.60 -33.19
N ASP A 623 11.70 7.63 -33.77
CA ASP A 623 11.92 8.13 -35.13
C ASP A 623 12.68 7.09 -35.96
N GLU A 624 11.92 6.15 -36.55
CA GLU A 624 12.23 5.72 -37.93
C GLU A 624 10.99 5.13 -38.63
N LYS A 625 10.60 5.78 -39.73
CA LYS A 625 9.51 5.33 -40.60
C LYS A 625 10.04 4.25 -41.54
N LYS A 626 9.50 3.03 -41.45
CA LYS A 626 9.07 2.13 -42.56
C LYS A 626 9.23 0.63 -42.21
N ILE A 627 8.28 0.05 -41.47
CA ILE A 627 7.81 -1.32 -41.76
C ILE A 627 6.28 -1.33 -41.56
N GLU A 628 5.52 -1.24 -42.65
CA GLU A 628 4.08 -1.48 -42.62
C GLU A 628 3.82 -2.98 -42.64
N THR A 629 3.65 -3.59 -41.48
CA THR A 629 2.82 -4.79 -41.27
C THR A 629 2.57 -5.00 -39.77
N SER A 630 1.44 -5.61 -39.44
CA SER A 630 0.86 -5.65 -38.09
C SER A 630 1.70 -6.45 -37.08
N GLU A 631 2.31 -5.76 -36.09
CA GLU A 631 2.44 -6.17 -34.67
C GLU A 631 3.42 -5.23 -33.93
N LYS A 632 2.89 -4.25 -33.18
CA LYS A 632 3.68 -3.36 -32.31
C LYS A 632 4.20 -4.11 -31.07
N SER A 633 5.38 -4.73 -31.17
CA SER A 633 6.10 -5.28 -30.01
C SER A 633 6.88 -4.20 -29.27
N HIS A 634 6.63 -4.04 -27.96
CA HIS A 634 7.08 -2.90 -27.15
C HIS A 634 8.60 -2.81 -26.83
N GLY A 635 9.50 -3.50 -27.54
CA GLY A 635 10.97 -3.38 -27.37
C GLY A 635 11.58 -3.91 -26.06
N PHE A 636 10.78 -4.15 -25.01
CA PHE A 636 11.27 -4.49 -23.67
C PHE A 636 12.04 -5.82 -23.54
N GLY A 637 11.91 -6.76 -24.49
CA GLY A 637 12.53 -8.09 -24.41
C GLY A 637 14.06 -8.05 -24.36
N LEU A 638 14.70 -7.31 -25.27
CA LEU A 638 16.16 -7.17 -25.30
C LEU A 638 16.69 -6.38 -24.11
N MET A 639 15.98 -5.32 -23.70
CA MET A 639 16.28 -4.55 -22.49
C MET A 639 16.22 -5.43 -21.24
N ASN A 640 15.25 -6.35 -21.15
CA ASN A 640 15.17 -7.31 -20.04
C ASN A 640 16.30 -8.34 -20.08
N CYS A 641 16.75 -8.78 -21.26
CA CYS A 641 17.91 -9.66 -21.39
C CYS A 641 19.22 -8.97 -20.95
N LYS A 642 19.48 -7.73 -21.42
CA LYS A 642 20.59 -6.89 -20.91
C LYS A 642 20.46 -6.68 -19.41
N GLY A 643 19.26 -6.32 -18.95
CA GLY A 643 18.94 -6.18 -17.53
C GLY A 643 19.26 -7.44 -16.71
N ILE A 644 18.95 -8.64 -17.20
CA ILE A 644 19.28 -9.92 -16.53
C ILE A 644 20.79 -10.22 -16.54
N ILE A 645 21.51 -9.83 -17.59
CA ILE A 645 22.96 -10.05 -17.69
C ILE A 645 23.75 -9.04 -16.86
N ASP A 646 23.38 -7.76 -16.89
CA ASP A 646 23.95 -6.72 -16.02
C ASP A 646 23.60 -7.00 -14.55
N LYS A 647 22.44 -7.62 -14.30
CA LYS A 647 22.14 -8.29 -13.04
C LYS A 647 23.15 -9.39 -12.71
N TYR A 648 23.36 -10.41 -13.54
CA TYR A 648 24.32 -11.48 -13.21
C TYR A 648 25.72 -10.93 -12.91
N ARG A 649 26.21 -9.99 -13.72
CA ARG A 649 27.47 -9.27 -13.51
C ARG A 649 27.57 -8.58 -12.15
N LYS A 650 26.44 -8.21 -11.56
CA LYS A 650 26.29 -7.60 -10.25
C LYS A 650 26.14 -8.61 -9.09
N VAL A 651 26.10 -9.94 -9.33
CA VAL A 651 25.75 -10.97 -8.31
C VAL A 651 26.93 -11.72 -7.68
N SER A 652 27.82 -12.36 -8.43
CA SER A 652 29.07 -12.92 -7.87
C SER A 652 30.19 -12.81 -8.91
N GLN A 653 31.45 -12.55 -8.53
CA GLN A 653 32.53 -12.30 -9.50
C GLN A 653 32.71 -13.41 -10.55
N ILE A 654 32.31 -14.65 -10.25
CA ILE A 654 32.24 -15.75 -11.23
C ILE A 654 31.31 -15.43 -12.43
N PHE A 655 30.37 -14.51 -12.26
CA PHE A 655 29.46 -13.96 -13.29
C PHE A 655 30.02 -12.72 -14.00
N ASN A 656 31.24 -12.26 -13.72
CA ASN A 656 31.87 -11.19 -14.51
C ASN A 656 32.09 -11.61 -15.97
N VAL A 657 32.22 -12.92 -16.22
CA VAL A 657 32.25 -13.51 -17.58
C VAL A 657 30.91 -13.41 -18.31
N CYS A 658 29.81 -13.12 -17.59
CA CYS A 658 28.51 -12.92 -18.21
C CYS A 658 28.53 -11.68 -19.07
N SER A 659 27.97 -11.81 -20.26
CA SER A 659 27.89 -10.76 -21.26
C SER A 659 26.75 -11.11 -22.21
N ILE A 660 26.22 -10.09 -22.88
CA ILE A 660 25.34 -10.22 -24.03
C ILE A 660 25.89 -9.32 -25.12
N SER A 661 25.95 -9.83 -26.34
CA SER A 661 26.48 -9.14 -27.51
C SER A 661 25.67 -9.50 -28.74
N VAL A 662 25.72 -8.63 -29.73
CA VAL A 662 25.17 -8.87 -31.06
C VAL A 662 26.24 -8.56 -32.11
N ALA A 663 26.32 -9.40 -33.13
CA ALA A 663 26.99 -9.10 -34.39
C ALA A 663 25.95 -9.22 -35.50
N SER A 664 25.89 -8.26 -36.41
CA SER A 664 24.89 -8.26 -37.49
C SER A 664 25.47 -7.55 -38.71
N GLU A 665 25.05 -7.96 -39.90
CA GLU A 665 25.38 -7.28 -41.15
C GLU A 665 24.13 -7.22 -42.03
N VAL A 666 23.80 -6.03 -42.53
CA VAL A 666 22.60 -5.79 -43.34
C VAL A 666 22.56 -6.75 -44.54
N GLY A 667 21.46 -7.50 -44.64
CA GLY A 667 21.21 -8.49 -45.68
C GLY A 667 21.84 -9.88 -45.46
N LYS A 668 22.62 -10.09 -44.39
CA LYS A 668 23.21 -11.41 -44.05
C LYS A 668 22.67 -12.04 -42.77
N GLY A 669 22.04 -11.26 -41.89
CA GLY A 669 21.42 -11.73 -40.64
C GLY A 669 22.16 -11.31 -39.39
N SER A 670 21.77 -11.86 -38.24
CA SER A 670 22.31 -11.50 -36.93
C SER A 670 22.73 -12.71 -36.09
N VAL A 671 23.67 -12.48 -35.18
CA VAL A 671 24.09 -13.44 -34.15
C VAL A 671 23.99 -12.75 -32.80
N PHE A 672 23.04 -13.18 -31.97
CA PHE A 672 22.96 -12.80 -30.56
C PHE A 672 23.64 -13.87 -29.71
N SER A 673 24.59 -13.47 -28.89
CA SER A 673 25.30 -14.38 -27.99
C SER A 673 25.27 -13.88 -26.55
N PHE A 674 25.15 -14.80 -25.59
CA PHE A 674 25.33 -14.50 -24.17
C PHE A 674 26.13 -15.59 -23.46
N ARG A 675 26.87 -15.20 -22.42
CA ARG A 675 27.80 -16.06 -21.68
C ARG A 675 27.32 -16.34 -20.27
N LEU A 676 27.54 -17.56 -19.78
CA LEU A 676 27.24 -18.00 -18.41
C LEU A 676 28.37 -18.88 -17.85
N PRO A 677 28.62 -18.95 -16.52
CA PRO A 677 29.71 -19.76 -15.95
C PRO A 677 29.45 -21.28 -16.03
N LYS A 678 30.48 -22.10 -15.77
CA LYS A 678 30.43 -23.59 -15.80
C LYS A 678 30.09 -24.24 -14.43
N GLY A 679 29.56 -25.48 -14.39
CA GLY A 679 29.01 -26.12 -13.15
C GLY A 679 29.35 -27.62 -12.89
N ILE A 680 28.94 -28.16 -11.71
CA ILE A 680 29.34 -29.50 -11.15
C ILE A 680 28.13 -30.22 -10.44
N SER A 681 28.16 -31.57 -10.23
CA SER A 681 27.01 -32.46 -9.85
C SER A 681 27.02 -33.07 -8.40
N ARG A 682 25.91 -33.70 -7.93
CA ARG A 682 25.43 -33.62 -6.51
C ARG A 682 24.88 -34.89 -5.77
N ILE A 683 25.41 -36.11 -5.94
CA ILE A 683 24.79 -37.38 -5.46
C ILE A 683 24.80 -37.67 -3.91
N LEU A 684 25.49 -36.89 -3.06
CA LEU A 684 26.06 -37.43 -1.79
C LEU A 684 25.24 -37.41 -0.46
N ILE A 685 24.00 -36.87 -0.35
CA ILE A 685 23.50 -36.32 0.95
C ILE A 685 22.42 -37.15 1.69
N PHE A 686 21.75 -38.14 1.08
CA PHE A 686 20.45 -38.66 1.56
C PHE A 686 20.44 -39.48 2.89
N ALA A 687 21.59 -39.80 3.49
CA ALA A 687 21.70 -40.89 4.47
C ALA A 687 21.27 -40.61 5.94
N ILE A 688 20.99 -39.37 6.35
CA ILE A 688 21.14 -38.96 7.76
C ILE A 688 19.84 -38.82 8.59
N LEU A 689 18.64 -38.72 7.98
CA LEU A 689 17.51 -38.03 8.66
C LEU A 689 16.39 -38.88 9.33
N LEU A 690 16.55 -40.18 9.55
CA LEU A 690 15.43 -41.12 9.74
C LEU A 690 14.95 -41.41 11.19
N LEU A 691 15.22 -40.55 12.20
CA LEU A 691 15.06 -40.91 13.64
C LEU A 691 14.55 -39.76 14.59
N ALA A 692 13.27 -39.75 15.07
CA ALA A 692 12.77 -39.18 16.39
C ALA A 692 11.19 -39.12 16.59
N PRO A 693 10.60 -39.04 17.83
CA PRO A 693 9.14 -39.20 18.16
C PRO A 693 8.38 -38.03 18.93
N LYS A 694 7.19 -38.25 19.57
CA LYS A 694 6.02 -37.29 19.72
C LYS A 694 5.07 -37.44 20.98
N GLU A 695 4.44 -36.36 21.52
CA GLU A 695 3.33 -36.36 22.57
C GLU A 695 2.51 -35.00 22.72
N MET A 696 1.29 -34.94 23.35
CA MET A 696 0.45 -33.68 23.47
C MET A 696 -0.68 -33.67 24.57
N ASN A 697 -1.34 -32.50 24.89
CA ASN A 697 -2.12 -32.24 26.14
C ASN A 697 -3.52 -31.53 25.99
N ALA A 698 -4.32 -31.41 27.07
CA ALA A 698 -5.81 -31.33 27.05
C ALA A 698 -6.57 -29.97 26.93
N ALA A 699 -5.92 -28.80 26.93
CA ALA A 699 -6.64 -27.50 26.90
C ALA A 699 -7.32 -27.18 25.54
N ASN A 700 -6.91 -27.86 24.48
CA ASN A 700 -7.45 -27.73 23.11
C ASN A 700 -8.69 -28.64 22.92
N LYS A 701 -9.64 -28.64 23.86
CA LYS A 701 -10.81 -29.54 23.82
C LYS A 701 -12.12 -28.80 23.51
N ASP A 702 -12.55 -27.87 24.35
CA ASP A 702 -13.83 -27.15 24.12
C ASP A 702 -13.80 -26.35 22.82
N LEU A 703 -12.60 -26.00 22.41
CA LEU A 703 -12.32 -25.08 21.34
C LEU A 703 -12.13 -25.80 19.98
N SER A 704 -11.74 -27.08 20.01
CA SER A 704 -11.81 -28.03 18.91
C SER A 704 -13.23 -28.62 18.78
N ILE A 705 -13.99 -28.70 19.87
CA ILE A 705 -15.44 -28.95 19.84
C ILE A 705 -16.18 -27.77 19.17
N ALA A 706 -15.88 -26.52 19.54
CA ALA A 706 -16.42 -25.34 18.87
C ALA A 706 -16.11 -25.37 17.36
N LEU A 707 -14.88 -25.70 16.99
CA LEU A 707 -14.52 -25.90 15.60
C LEU A 707 -15.35 -26.97 14.90
N GLN A 708 -15.48 -28.17 15.48
CA GLN A 708 -16.24 -29.28 14.87
C GLN A 708 -17.71 -28.89 14.65
N TYR A 709 -18.30 -28.13 15.58
CA TYR A 709 -19.63 -27.57 15.37
C TYR A 709 -19.65 -26.45 14.31
N SER A 710 -18.61 -25.62 14.21
CA SER A 710 -18.50 -24.59 13.16
C SER A 710 -18.39 -25.16 11.73
N ASP A 711 -17.65 -26.26 11.55
CA ASP A 711 -17.64 -27.02 10.30
C ASP A 711 -19.04 -27.67 10.08
N SER A 712 -19.67 -28.25 11.12
CA SER A 712 -21.03 -28.84 11.04
C SER A 712 -22.15 -27.83 10.72
N VAL A 713 -22.02 -26.58 11.16
CA VAL A 713 -22.94 -25.47 10.85
C VAL A 713 -22.97 -25.24 9.34
N TYR A 714 -21.79 -25.09 8.72
CA TYR A 714 -21.66 -24.90 7.28
C TYR A 714 -22.24 -26.10 6.50
N ASP A 715 -21.85 -27.33 6.85
CA ASP A 715 -22.34 -28.54 6.19
C ASP A 715 -23.87 -28.70 6.28
N SER A 716 -24.48 -28.25 7.38
CA SER A 716 -25.93 -28.28 7.55
C SER A 716 -26.63 -27.24 6.67
N ASN A 717 -26.04 -26.05 6.53
CA ASN A 717 -26.57 -24.96 5.72
C ASN A 717 -26.50 -25.28 4.21
N VAL A 718 -25.37 -25.82 3.76
CA VAL A 718 -25.18 -26.29 2.36
C VAL A 718 -26.19 -27.39 1.98
N ARG A 719 -26.57 -28.26 2.92
CA ARG A 719 -27.62 -29.28 2.73
C ARG A 719 -29.04 -28.76 2.84
N GLY A 720 -29.25 -27.47 3.13
CA GLY A 720 -30.56 -26.86 3.31
C GLY A 720 -31.26 -27.19 4.64
N ASP A 721 -30.58 -27.85 5.58
CA ASP A 721 -31.12 -28.14 6.92
C ASP A 721 -30.84 -26.95 7.86
N TYR A 722 -31.54 -25.84 7.60
CA TYR A 722 -31.37 -24.57 8.29
C TYR A 722 -31.73 -24.65 9.78
N SER A 723 -32.77 -25.42 10.14
CA SER A 723 -33.17 -25.64 11.53
C SER A 723 -32.04 -26.29 12.34
N ARG A 724 -31.39 -27.30 11.75
CA ARG A 724 -30.24 -27.97 12.37
C ARG A 724 -28.97 -27.13 12.32
N THR A 725 -28.82 -26.25 11.32
CA THR A 725 -27.75 -25.23 11.27
C THR A 725 -27.78 -24.37 12.53
N LEU A 726 -28.95 -23.87 12.92
CA LEU A 726 -29.11 -23.07 14.15
C LEU A 726 -28.83 -23.89 15.43
N VAL A 727 -29.17 -25.18 15.46
CA VAL A 727 -28.83 -26.08 16.59
C VAL A 727 -27.32 -26.29 16.70
N TYR A 728 -26.61 -26.48 15.59
CA TYR A 728 -25.15 -26.57 15.61
C TYR A 728 -24.50 -25.21 15.93
N ALA A 729 -25.09 -24.10 15.50
CA ALA A 729 -24.62 -22.76 15.82
C ALA A 729 -24.70 -22.49 17.33
N GLN A 730 -25.83 -22.84 17.97
CA GLN A 730 -25.97 -22.76 19.42
C GLN A 730 -24.90 -23.59 20.13
N LYS A 731 -24.68 -24.85 19.72
CA LYS A 731 -23.65 -25.71 20.32
C LYS A 731 -22.22 -25.17 20.13
N CYS A 732 -21.94 -24.52 19.01
CA CYS A 732 -20.67 -23.82 18.82
C CYS A 732 -20.55 -22.61 19.76
N ILE A 733 -21.61 -21.82 19.90
CA ILE A 733 -21.68 -20.67 20.82
C ILE A 733 -21.50 -21.12 22.28
N ASP A 734 -22.14 -22.22 22.69
CA ASP A 734 -22.00 -22.79 24.03
C ASP A 734 -20.55 -23.20 24.32
N ALA A 735 -19.88 -23.83 23.34
CA ALA A 735 -18.48 -24.22 23.43
C ALA A 735 -17.52 -23.01 23.46
N LEU A 736 -17.81 -21.94 22.69
CA LEU A 736 -17.07 -20.67 22.73
C LEU A 736 -17.26 -19.95 24.08
N ASN A 737 -18.47 -19.95 24.63
CA ASN A 737 -18.76 -19.42 25.96
C ASN A 737 -18.05 -20.22 27.07
N ALA A 738 -18.06 -21.55 27.00
CA ALA A 738 -17.32 -22.40 27.93
C ALA A 738 -15.81 -22.11 27.88
N PHE A 739 -15.26 -21.96 26.67
CA PHE A 739 -13.90 -21.52 26.47
C PHE A 739 -13.64 -20.12 27.09
N TYR A 740 -14.49 -19.13 26.85
CA TYR A 740 -14.35 -17.79 27.44
C TYR A 740 -14.30 -17.84 28.97
N LEU A 741 -15.26 -18.54 29.58
CA LEU A 741 -15.35 -18.70 31.03
C LEU A 741 -14.10 -19.39 31.60
N SER A 742 -13.51 -20.35 30.88
CA SER A 742 -12.25 -21.00 31.28
C SER A 742 -11.08 -20.03 31.41
N LYS A 743 -11.11 -18.91 30.68
CA LYS A 743 -10.05 -17.88 30.69
C LYS A 743 -10.18 -16.84 31.79
N LYS A 744 -11.25 -16.89 32.60
CA LYS A 744 -11.48 -16.02 33.78
C LYS A 744 -11.37 -14.50 33.50
N MET A 745 -11.65 -14.05 32.28
CA MET A 745 -11.77 -12.62 31.99
C MET A 745 -13.10 -12.11 32.58
N GLY A 746 -13.01 -11.12 33.47
CA GLY A 746 -14.03 -10.83 34.48
C GLY A 746 -15.27 -10.05 34.02
N THR A 747 -15.83 -10.31 32.83
CA THR A 747 -17.08 -9.68 32.37
C THR A 747 -18.19 -10.71 32.17
N PRO A 748 -19.48 -10.37 32.40
CA PRO A 748 -20.59 -11.31 32.31
C PRO A 748 -21.12 -11.54 30.88
N TYR A 749 -20.50 -10.93 29.86
CA TYR A 749 -21.03 -10.92 28.50
C TYR A 749 -20.74 -12.24 27.78
N GLN A 750 -21.77 -13.06 27.61
CA GLN A 750 -21.75 -14.30 26.85
C GLN A 750 -22.30 -14.09 25.43
N MET A 751 -21.70 -14.76 24.45
CA MET A 751 -22.20 -14.80 23.09
C MET A 751 -23.56 -15.51 23.09
N LYS A 752 -24.58 -14.91 22.48
CA LYS A 752 -25.91 -15.49 22.31
C LYS A 752 -26.21 -15.64 20.82
N LEU A 753 -27.03 -16.63 20.45
CA LEU A 753 -27.51 -16.76 19.06
C LEU A 753 -28.44 -15.59 18.67
N TYR A 754 -29.14 -15.00 19.65
CA TYR A 754 -30.00 -13.82 19.51
C TYR A 754 -29.98 -12.96 20.79
N ASP A 755 -30.05 -11.63 20.64
CA ASP A 755 -30.34 -10.69 21.72
C ASP A 755 -31.14 -9.48 21.21
N ASN A 756 -31.90 -8.83 22.09
CA ASN A 756 -32.82 -7.74 21.75
C ASN A 756 -32.20 -6.33 21.85
N GLY A 757 -31.05 -6.13 22.52
CA GLY A 757 -30.56 -4.77 22.83
C GLY A 757 -29.06 -4.56 22.99
N ASP A 758 -28.28 -5.59 23.28
CA ASP A 758 -26.86 -5.41 23.66
C ASP A 758 -25.88 -5.38 22.49
N ILE A 759 -24.70 -4.81 22.74
CA ILE A 759 -23.50 -4.98 21.90
C ILE A 759 -23.16 -6.48 21.90
N PRO A 760 -22.97 -7.12 20.73
CA PRO A 760 -22.63 -8.55 20.68
C PRO A 760 -21.38 -8.85 21.52
N ALA A 761 -21.44 -9.86 22.38
CA ALA A 761 -20.39 -10.14 23.36
C ALA A 761 -19.02 -10.36 22.70
N GLU A 762 -18.97 -11.00 21.54
CA GLU A 762 -17.78 -11.20 20.73
C GLU A 762 -17.09 -9.88 20.31
N GLN A 763 -17.81 -8.76 20.27
CA GLN A 763 -17.22 -7.44 20.03
C GLN A 763 -16.51 -6.91 21.27
N ILE A 764 -17.06 -7.18 22.46
CA ILE A 764 -16.45 -6.84 23.75
C ILE A 764 -15.21 -7.73 23.95
N TRP A 765 -15.30 -9.03 23.64
CA TRP A 765 -14.18 -9.95 23.67
C TRP A 765 -13.01 -9.48 22.78
N LEU A 766 -13.28 -8.86 21.61
CA LEU A 766 -12.27 -8.29 20.70
C LEU A 766 -11.63 -6.99 21.21
N GLU A 767 -12.34 -6.25 22.05
CA GLU A 767 -11.87 -5.02 22.69
C GLU A 767 -11.07 -5.31 23.96
N ASP A 768 -11.53 -6.28 24.78
CA ASP A 768 -10.82 -6.81 25.94
C ASP A 768 -9.59 -7.66 25.54
N GLY A 769 -9.59 -8.19 24.31
CA GLY A 769 -8.50 -8.99 23.76
C GLY A 769 -8.50 -10.44 24.23
N LEU A 770 -9.64 -11.12 24.28
CA LEU A 770 -9.70 -12.54 24.61
C LEU A 770 -9.00 -13.41 23.51
N ARG A 771 -8.88 -14.74 23.70
CA ARG A 771 -8.00 -15.68 22.95
C ARG A 771 -8.63 -17.04 22.43
N THR A 772 -9.78 -17.01 21.72
CA THR A 772 -10.61 -17.90 20.82
C THR A 772 -10.68 -17.57 19.28
N ASN A 773 -11.34 -18.31 18.37
CA ASN A 773 -11.22 -18.07 16.90
C ASN A 773 -12.28 -17.15 16.31
N TYR A 774 -11.84 -16.03 15.74
CA TYR A 774 -12.78 -15.10 15.13
C TYR A 774 -13.28 -15.56 13.75
N ASP A 775 -12.58 -16.42 12.99
CA ASP A 775 -13.12 -17.00 11.74
C ASP A 775 -14.26 -18.00 12.04
N VAL A 776 -14.21 -18.69 13.18
CA VAL A 776 -15.26 -19.58 13.71
C VAL A 776 -16.45 -18.75 14.17
N ILE A 777 -16.23 -17.66 14.91
CA ILE A 777 -17.30 -16.72 15.31
C ILE A 777 -17.93 -16.07 14.07
N LEU A 778 -17.13 -15.55 13.14
CA LEU A 778 -17.58 -14.95 11.88
C LEU A 778 -18.36 -15.95 11.04
N ARG A 779 -17.88 -17.18 10.87
CA ARG A 779 -18.59 -18.24 10.16
C ARG A 779 -19.91 -18.56 10.83
N VAL A 780 -19.92 -18.82 12.14
CA VAL A 780 -21.16 -19.12 12.88
C VAL A 780 -22.17 -17.99 12.75
N ARG A 781 -21.75 -16.72 12.80
CA ARG A 781 -22.63 -15.58 12.56
C ARG A 781 -23.15 -15.51 11.13
N ASN A 782 -22.30 -15.69 10.11
CA ASN A 782 -22.74 -15.69 8.71
C ASN A 782 -23.74 -16.81 8.42
N GLU A 783 -23.40 -18.05 8.79
CA GLU A 783 -24.25 -19.21 8.54
C GLU A 783 -25.55 -19.15 9.35
N SER A 784 -25.51 -18.61 10.58
CA SER A 784 -26.74 -18.35 11.36
C SER A 784 -27.61 -17.29 10.70
N ALA A 785 -27.04 -16.26 10.08
CA ALA A 785 -27.80 -15.28 9.32
C ALA A 785 -28.45 -15.91 8.08
N VAL A 786 -27.70 -16.70 7.29
CA VAL A 786 -28.24 -17.40 6.10
C VAL A 786 -29.34 -18.41 6.48
N ALA A 787 -29.14 -19.18 7.55
CA ALA A 787 -30.16 -20.10 8.06
C ALA A 787 -31.40 -19.36 8.60
N ALA A 788 -31.22 -18.27 9.32
CA ALA A 788 -32.32 -17.43 9.80
C ALA A 788 -33.12 -16.79 8.65
N LEU A 789 -32.44 -16.37 7.59
CA LEU A 789 -33.03 -15.82 6.37
C LEU A 789 -33.94 -16.87 5.70
N ALA A 790 -33.40 -18.06 5.42
CA ALA A 790 -34.13 -19.17 4.81
C ALA A 790 -35.25 -19.77 5.69
N LEU A 791 -35.22 -19.53 7.00
CA LEU A 791 -36.30 -19.89 7.95
C LEU A 791 -37.29 -18.75 8.21
N HIS A 792 -37.20 -17.62 7.49
CA HIS A 792 -38.04 -16.44 7.68
C HIS A 792 -37.95 -15.82 9.09
N GLN A 793 -36.83 -16.05 9.79
CA GLN A 793 -36.56 -15.57 11.15
C GLN A 793 -35.87 -14.20 11.12
N TRP A 794 -36.57 -13.18 10.62
CA TRP A 794 -36.02 -11.84 10.32
C TRP A 794 -35.24 -11.20 11.48
N LYS A 795 -35.75 -11.30 12.71
CA LYS A 795 -35.06 -10.77 13.91
C LYS A 795 -33.72 -11.46 14.14
N LEU A 796 -33.67 -12.79 13.99
CA LEU A 796 -32.46 -13.59 14.12
C LEU A 796 -31.46 -13.28 13.01
N TYR A 797 -31.93 -13.09 11.77
CA TYR A 797 -31.12 -12.62 10.65
C TYR A 797 -30.46 -11.27 10.97
N HIS A 798 -31.24 -10.24 11.32
CA HIS A 798 -30.70 -8.89 11.55
C HIS A 798 -29.66 -8.88 12.68
N TYR A 799 -29.89 -9.61 13.77
CA TYR A 799 -28.93 -9.72 14.87
C TYR A 799 -27.61 -10.36 14.40
N ASN A 800 -27.67 -11.53 13.74
CA ASN A 800 -26.46 -12.23 13.31
C ASN A 800 -25.73 -11.53 12.15
N ASN A 801 -26.46 -10.91 11.22
CA ASN A 801 -25.90 -10.13 10.11
C ASN A 801 -25.20 -8.84 10.62
N LYS A 802 -25.80 -8.17 11.61
CA LYS A 802 -25.17 -7.02 12.30
C LYS A 802 -23.92 -7.44 13.06
N ALA A 803 -23.97 -8.52 13.84
CA ALA A 803 -22.83 -9.04 14.58
C ALA A 803 -21.67 -9.44 13.64
N TYR A 804 -21.97 -10.17 12.56
CA TYR A 804 -21.01 -10.55 11.52
C TYR A 804 -20.32 -9.32 10.91
N THR A 805 -21.10 -8.38 10.37
CA THR A 805 -20.55 -7.20 9.67
C THR A 805 -19.79 -6.25 10.59
N GLN A 806 -20.19 -6.11 11.87
CA GLN A 806 -19.46 -5.31 12.86
C GLN A 806 -18.13 -5.96 13.25
N LEU A 807 -18.11 -7.26 13.53
CA LEU A 807 -16.91 -7.99 13.91
C LEU A 807 -15.89 -8.04 12.76
N PHE A 808 -16.36 -8.32 11.53
CA PHE A 808 -15.54 -8.38 10.32
C PHE A 808 -14.77 -7.08 10.09
N ARG A 809 -15.46 -5.92 10.14
CA ARG A 809 -14.83 -4.61 9.99
C ARG A 809 -13.75 -4.34 11.04
N LYS A 810 -14.01 -4.66 12.32
CA LYS A 810 -13.05 -4.43 13.41
C LYS A 810 -11.81 -5.32 13.32
N ARG A 811 -11.96 -6.55 12.82
CA ARG A 811 -10.85 -7.47 12.59
C ARG A 811 -9.97 -7.04 11.39
N SER A 812 -10.58 -6.47 10.35
CA SER A 812 -9.89 -6.02 9.13
C SER A 812 -9.19 -4.65 9.24
N ALA A 813 -9.16 -4.01 10.42
CA ALA A 813 -8.55 -2.70 10.63
C ALA A 813 -7.06 -2.80 11.03
N ASP A 814 -6.18 -2.03 10.38
CA ASP A 814 -4.74 -2.02 10.70
C ASP A 814 -4.45 -1.30 12.04
N ARG A 815 -4.28 -2.11 13.09
CA ARG A 815 -3.91 -1.66 14.45
C ARG A 815 -2.53 -0.99 14.52
N SER A 816 -1.62 -1.20 13.55
CA SER A 816 -0.26 -0.64 13.56
C SER A 816 -0.18 0.84 13.13
N LEU A 817 -1.21 1.30 12.41
CA LEU A 817 -1.21 2.62 11.75
C LEU A 817 -1.24 3.80 12.73
N GLY A 818 -1.86 3.65 13.91
CA GLY A 818 -1.87 4.68 14.95
C GLY A 818 -0.48 4.98 15.54
N ASN A 819 0.33 3.93 15.72
CA ASN A 819 1.71 4.06 16.17
C ASN A 819 2.57 4.75 15.08
N TYR A 820 2.37 4.39 13.81
CA TYR A 820 3.03 5.03 12.68
C TYR A 820 2.72 6.54 12.60
N VAL A 821 1.46 6.94 12.73
CA VAL A 821 1.04 8.36 12.77
C VAL A 821 1.73 9.11 13.92
N THR A 822 1.85 8.50 15.10
CA THR A 822 2.51 9.11 16.27
C THR A 822 4.02 9.29 16.05
N LEU A 823 4.69 8.34 15.41
CA LEU A 823 6.11 8.44 15.04
C LEU A 823 6.34 9.53 13.98
N MET A 824 5.47 9.60 12.97
CA MET A 824 5.48 10.64 11.93
C MET A 824 5.34 12.05 12.53
N GLN A 825 4.40 12.26 13.47
CA GLN A 825 4.23 13.55 14.17
C GLN A 825 5.52 13.99 14.90
N ARG A 826 6.21 13.06 15.58
CA ARG A 826 7.50 13.36 16.24
C ARG A 826 8.61 13.71 15.25
N SER A 827 8.60 13.08 14.06
CA SER A 827 9.54 13.41 12.99
C SER A 827 9.33 14.85 12.47
N GLU A 828 8.07 15.23 12.25
CA GLU A 828 7.68 16.59 11.84
C GLU A 828 8.15 17.64 12.85
N THR A 829 7.90 17.44 14.15
CA THR A 829 8.36 18.38 15.20
C THR A 829 9.88 18.51 15.25
N ASN A 830 10.61 17.41 15.07
CA ASN A 830 12.08 17.43 15.10
C ASN A 830 12.67 18.20 13.90
N LYS A 831 12.07 18.06 12.70
CA LYS A 831 12.48 18.81 11.51
C LYS A 831 12.24 20.32 11.66
N ASN A 832 11.12 20.73 12.26
CA ASN A 832 10.84 22.13 12.56
C ASN A 832 11.91 22.75 13.48
N VAL A 833 12.36 22.01 14.51
CA VAL A 833 13.46 22.45 15.39
C VAL A 833 14.78 22.55 14.63
N ALA A 834 15.11 21.59 13.76
CA ALA A 834 16.33 21.62 12.95
C ALA A 834 16.37 22.84 12.00
N ILE A 835 15.24 23.18 11.36
CA ILE A 835 15.12 24.39 10.51
C ILE A 835 15.37 25.66 11.34
N ALA A 836 14.79 25.77 12.54
CA ALA A 836 15.02 26.92 13.41
C ALA A 836 16.49 27.10 13.79
N ILE A 837 17.20 26.01 14.10
CA ILE A 837 18.65 26.02 14.40
C ILE A 837 19.46 26.48 13.17
N LEU A 838 19.14 25.98 11.97
CA LEU A 838 19.82 26.38 10.73
C LEU A 838 19.61 27.88 10.40
N ILE A 839 18.44 28.44 10.68
CA ILE A 839 18.16 29.88 10.52
C ILE A 839 18.98 30.72 11.52
N ILE A 840 19.10 30.27 12.78
CA ILE A 840 19.97 30.94 13.78
C ILE A 840 21.44 30.90 13.33
N LEU A 841 21.91 29.75 12.82
CA LEU A 841 23.27 29.61 12.28
C LEU A 841 23.52 30.58 11.13
N LEU A 842 22.59 30.67 10.16
CA LEU A 842 22.65 31.58 9.02
C LEU A 842 22.82 33.05 9.44
N LEU A 843 22.09 33.50 10.47
CA LEU A 843 22.18 34.86 11.00
C LEU A 843 23.52 35.15 11.71
N SER A 844 24.20 34.11 12.22
CA SER A 844 25.45 34.27 12.99
C SER A 844 26.72 34.50 12.14
N ILE A 845 26.65 34.27 10.83
CA ILE A 845 27.82 34.29 9.93
C ILE A 845 28.38 35.71 9.72
N LEU A 846 27.52 36.73 9.58
CA LEU A 846 27.97 38.10 9.27
C LEU A 846 28.74 38.78 10.43
N PRO A 847 28.31 38.72 11.70
CA PRO A 847 29.09 39.25 12.82
C PRO A 847 30.47 38.60 12.98
N ALA A 848 30.58 37.29 12.75
CA ALA A 848 31.85 36.56 12.87
C ALA A 848 32.91 37.06 11.88
N TYR A 849 32.51 37.34 10.62
CA TYR A 849 33.40 37.85 9.59
C TYR A 849 33.97 39.25 9.93
N TYR A 850 33.15 40.13 10.51
CA TYR A 850 33.56 41.50 10.86
C TYR A 850 34.69 41.53 11.90
N PHE A 851 34.66 40.64 12.88
CA PHE A 851 35.65 40.58 13.97
C PHE A 851 37.06 40.18 13.49
N VAL A 852 37.15 39.29 12.50
CA VAL A 852 38.44 38.79 11.97
C VAL A 852 39.21 39.86 11.20
N TYR A 853 38.49 40.76 10.51
CA TYR A 853 39.07 41.78 9.62
C TYR A 853 39.98 42.80 10.32
N TYR A 854 39.63 43.25 11.53
CA TYR A 854 40.29 44.39 12.17
C TYR A 854 41.70 44.07 12.72
N ARG A 855 41.99 42.80 13.04
CA ARG A 855 43.22 42.39 13.76
C ARG A 855 44.48 42.24 12.88
N HIS A 856 44.33 42.30 11.56
CA HIS A 856 45.38 41.88 10.60
C HIS A 856 46.33 43.00 10.15
N ARG A 857 45.86 44.25 10.06
CA ARG A 857 46.49 45.33 9.27
C ARG A 857 47.73 46.00 9.87
N LEU A 858 48.03 45.78 11.15
CA LEU A 858 49.04 46.56 11.91
C LEU A 858 50.45 45.93 12.01
N TYR A 859 50.65 44.68 11.54
CA TYR A 859 51.89 43.92 11.77
C TYR A 859 52.68 43.59 10.48
N TYR A 860 52.27 44.07 9.31
CA TYR A 860 52.72 43.50 8.03
C TYR A 860 53.94 44.21 7.39
N ARG A 861 54.16 45.50 7.67
CA ARG A 861 55.10 46.36 6.91
C ARG A 861 56.60 46.22 7.17
N PHE A 862 57.04 45.62 8.28
CA PHE A 862 58.45 45.67 8.72
C PHE A 862 59.33 44.50 8.22
N CYS A 863 58.76 43.50 7.53
CA CYS A 863 59.46 42.25 7.20
C CYS A 863 59.76 42.02 5.73
N VAL A 864 59.68 43.06 4.91
CA VAL A 864 59.50 42.89 3.46
C VAL A 864 60.84 42.78 2.73
N GLU A 865 61.83 43.58 3.14
CA GLU A 865 62.98 43.93 2.31
C GLU A 865 64.07 42.85 2.17
N LYS A 866 64.09 41.84 3.06
CA LYS A 866 65.23 40.92 3.21
C LYS A 866 65.18 39.64 2.36
N VAL A 867 64.02 39.21 1.88
CA VAL A 867 63.86 37.87 1.25
C VAL A 867 64.08 37.83 -0.27
N ARG A 868 64.12 38.99 -0.94
CA ARG A 868 64.09 39.08 -2.42
C ARG A 868 65.25 38.38 -3.13
N LYS A 869 66.43 38.31 -2.49
CA LYS A 869 67.68 37.75 -3.04
C LYS A 869 67.81 36.23 -2.97
N ILE A 870 66.91 35.52 -2.27
CA ILE A 870 67.00 34.06 -2.11
C ILE A 870 66.15 33.33 -3.16
N ASN A 871 65.15 34.03 -3.69
CA ASN A 871 64.17 33.50 -4.62
C ASN A 871 64.67 33.27 -6.06
N GLU A 872 65.69 34.01 -6.51
CA GLU A 872 66.22 33.91 -7.88
C GLU A 872 66.90 32.56 -8.17
N VAL A 873 67.43 31.89 -7.13
CA VAL A 873 68.12 30.60 -7.26
C VAL A 873 67.12 29.43 -7.46
N LEU A 874 65.92 29.55 -6.87
CA LEU A 874 64.94 28.46 -6.76
C LEU A 874 64.29 28.09 -8.10
N LEU A 875 64.14 29.05 -9.02
CA LEU A 875 63.41 28.92 -10.29
C LEU A 875 64.29 28.52 -11.50
N SER A 876 65.52 28.04 -11.25
CA SER A 876 66.41 27.53 -12.30
C SER A 876 65.94 26.19 -12.88
N SER A 877 66.40 25.82 -14.09
CA SER A 877 66.01 24.59 -14.80
C SER A 877 66.72 23.30 -14.30
N MET A 878 67.26 23.32 -13.08
CA MET A 878 68.03 22.23 -12.47
C MET A 878 67.12 21.17 -11.82
N THR A 879 67.62 19.96 -11.57
CA THR A 879 66.82 18.90 -10.93
C THR A 879 66.56 19.20 -9.43
N PRO A 880 65.58 18.54 -8.78
CA PRO A 880 65.32 18.75 -7.35
C PRO A 880 66.56 18.53 -6.47
N GLU A 881 67.38 17.52 -6.77
CA GLU A 881 68.56 17.15 -6.01
C GLU A 881 69.66 18.23 -6.08
N GLU A 882 69.82 18.87 -7.25
CA GLU A 882 70.82 19.92 -7.47
C GLU A 882 70.44 21.25 -6.81
N LYS A 883 69.15 21.57 -6.73
CA LYS A 883 68.63 22.82 -6.13
C LYS A 883 68.89 22.93 -4.63
N LEU A 884 68.92 21.80 -3.93
CA LEU A 884 69.02 21.74 -2.47
C LEU A 884 70.39 22.21 -1.92
N THR A 885 71.48 21.99 -2.66
CA THR A 885 72.85 22.25 -2.18
C THR A 885 73.28 23.72 -2.25
N LEU A 886 72.74 24.52 -3.16
CA LEU A 886 73.16 25.92 -3.34
C LEU A 886 72.61 26.85 -2.24
N ILE A 887 71.36 26.62 -1.83
CA ILE A 887 70.59 27.53 -0.95
C ILE A 887 71.10 27.51 0.50
N GLN A 888 71.73 26.40 0.93
CA GLN A 888 72.31 26.25 2.27
C GLN A 888 73.46 27.23 2.57
N ARG A 889 74.12 27.80 1.55
CA ARG A 889 75.29 28.69 1.73
C ARG A 889 74.95 30.12 2.14
N MET A 890 73.75 30.61 1.81
CA MET A 890 73.43 32.06 1.85
C MET A 890 72.86 32.56 3.19
N TRP A 891 72.51 31.67 4.14
CA TRP A 891 71.63 32.02 5.26
C TRP A 891 72.30 32.13 6.66
N LYS A 892 73.58 31.81 6.77
CA LYS A 892 74.23 31.38 8.05
C LYS A 892 74.68 32.50 9.01
N GLY A 893 74.08 33.69 8.98
CA GLY A 893 74.70 34.94 9.49
C GLY A 893 74.05 35.70 10.66
N LEU A 894 73.10 35.14 11.42
CA LEU A 894 72.31 35.88 12.43
C LEU A 894 72.18 35.12 13.77
N ASN A 895 72.74 35.68 14.86
CA ASN A 895 72.77 35.08 16.21
C ASN A 895 71.90 35.84 17.24
N HIS A 896 70.58 35.92 17.02
CA HIS A 896 69.50 35.91 18.05
C HIS A 896 68.12 36.11 17.38
N PRO A 897 67.01 35.64 18.00
CA PRO A 897 65.77 35.35 17.26
C PRO A 897 64.91 36.59 16.97
N LEU A 898 64.37 36.65 15.75
CA LEU A 898 63.26 37.53 15.39
C LEU A 898 62.02 37.19 16.21
N HIS A 899 61.27 38.22 16.63
CA HIS A 899 59.96 38.05 17.26
C HIS A 899 59.04 37.28 16.29
N PRO A 900 58.41 36.15 16.68
CA PRO A 900 58.15 35.03 15.77
C PRO A 900 57.13 35.27 14.65
N ARG A 901 56.33 36.33 14.73
CA ARG A 901 55.37 36.71 13.68
C ARG A 901 56.09 37.37 12.47
N TYR A 902 57.41 37.59 12.58
CA TYR A 902 58.37 37.89 11.52
C TYR A 902 59.33 36.72 11.20
N ALA A 903 59.14 35.55 11.83
CA ALA A 903 59.93 34.35 11.52
C ALA A 903 59.62 33.78 10.12
N GLY A 904 58.61 34.28 9.41
CA GLY A 904 58.29 33.86 8.04
C GLY A 904 59.47 33.89 7.08
N LEU A 905 60.43 34.82 7.24
CA LEU A 905 61.63 34.89 6.40
C LEU A 905 62.68 33.84 6.80
N ASN A 906 62.83 33.55 8.10
CA ASN A 906 63.73 32.51 8.59
C ASN A 906 63.18 31.10 8.36
N ALA A 907 61.85 30.97 8.36
CA ALA A 907 61.14 29.75 8.00
C ALA A 907 61.23 29.50 6.50
N LEU A 908 60.96 30.50 5.64
CA LEU A 908 61.02 30.39 4.16
C LEU A 908 62.25 29.60 3.70
N VAL A 909 63.44 30.02 4.14
CA VAL A 909 64.72 29.46 3.65
C VAL A 909 64.98 28.04 4.15
N SER A 910 64.51 27.70 5.35
CA SER A 910 64.58 26.33 5.90
C SER A 910 63.50 25.43 5.30
N GLN A 911 62.34 25.99 4.98
CA GLN A 911 61.15 25.30 4.46
C GLN A 911 61.31 24.96 2.97
N VAL A 912 62.04 25.78 2.20
CA VAL A 912 62.60 25.42 0.88
C VAL A 912 63.34 24.08 0.95
N GLN A 913 64.26 23.94 1.90
CA GLN A 913 65.18 22.81 1.96
C GLN A 913 64.50 21.54 2.48
N LEU A 914 63.56 21.69 3.42
CA LEU A 914 62.81 20.58 3.98
C LEU A 914 61.75 20.04 3.00
N SER A 915 61.01 20.92 2.33
CA SER A 915 59.92 20.51 1.45
C SER A 915 60.44 19.73 0.23
N LEU A 916 61.61 20.12 -0.33
CA LEU A 916 62.22 19.41 -1.46
C LEU A 916 62.56 17.94 -1.15
N SER A 917 62.94 17.61 0.09
CA SER A 917 63.22 16.21 0.47
C SER A 917 61.96 15.42 0.82
N GLN A 918 60.91 16.08 1.33
CA GLN A 918 59.65 15.43 1.71
C GLN A 918 58.77 15.09 0.50
N SER A 919 58.75 15.94 -0.54
CA SER A 919 57.95 15.73 -1.76
C SER A 919 58.35 14.44 -2.52
N ILE A 920 59.64 14.07 -2.48
CA ILE A 920 60.17 12.86 -3.14
C ILE A 920 59.67 11.58 -2.46
N GLN A 921 59.57 11.57 -1.13
CA GLN A 921 59.15 10.39 -0.37
C GLN A 921 57.63 10.20 -0.35
N HIS A 922 56.86 11.28 -0.27
CA HIS A 922 55.42 11.20 -0.06
C HIS A 922 54.62 10.75 -1.29
N ASN A 923 55.03 11.15 -2.50
CA ASN A 923 54.32 10.76 -3.74
C ASN A 923 54.26 9.24 -3.92
N GLN A 924 55.22 8.48 -3.38
CA GLN A 924 55.34 7.04 -3.55
C GLN A 924 54.48 6.23 -2.56
N GLU A 925 54.01 6.84 -1.46
CA GLU A 925 53.10 6.19 -0.48
C GLU A 925 51.62 6.38 -0.84
N THR A 926 51.26 7.55 -1.39
CA THR A 926 49.86 7.94 -1.64
C THR A 926 49.21 7.19 -2.80
N GLU A 927 49.98 6.87 -3.86
CA GLU A 927 49.48 6.07 -4.99
C GLU A 927 48.99 4.68 -4.55
N ASN A 928 49.72 4.01 -3.65
CA ASN A 928 49.36 2.69 -3.12
C ASN A 928 48.09 2.68 -2.25
N ARG A 929 47.69 3.82 -1.67
CA ARG A 929 46.47 3.90 -0.83
C ARG A 929 45.20 4.07 -1.65
N LEU A 930 45.27 4.81 -2.76
CA LEU A 930 44.15 5.00 -3.68
C LEU A 930 43.67 3.67 -4.28
N GLU A 931 44.62 2.83 -4.71
CA GLU A 931 44.33 1.51 -5.29
C GLU A 931 43.53 0.60 -4.34
N LEU A 932 43.83 0.63 -3.03
CA LEU A 932 43.13 -0.18 -2.02
C LEU A 932 41.70 0.28 -1.73
N ALA A 933 41.43 1.59 -1.74
CA ALA A 933 40.11 2.13 -1.44
C ALA A 933 39.10 1.90 -2.58
N GLU A 934 39.56 2.05 -3.84
CA GLU A 934 38.75 1.80 -5.03
C GLU A 934 38.23 0.34 -5.07
N ASP A 935 39.03 -0.62 -4.62
CA ASP A 935 38.67 -2.04 -4.54
C ASP A 935 37.56 -2.35 -3.50
N GLU A 936 37.55 -1.68 -2.35
CA GLU A 936 36.50 -1.88 -1.33
C GLU A 936 35.15 -1.29 -1.76
N LEU A 937 35.17 -0.11 -2.41
CA LEU A 937 33.98 0.49 -3.02
C LEU A 937 33.41 -0.43 -4.11
N ASN A 938 34.26 -0.98 -4.96
CA ASN A 938 33.84 -1.96 -5.96
C ASN A 938 33.15 -3.17 -5.30
N ARG A 939 33.69 -3.71 -4.19
CA ARG A 939 33.10 -4.85 -3.46
C ARG A 939 31.75 -4.54 -2.78
N THR A 940 31.57 -3.37 -2.18
CA THR A 940 30.30 -3.06 -1.47
C THR A 940 29.18 -2.68 -2.43
N ARG A 941 29.51 -1.93 -3.50
CA ARG A 941 28.62 -1.70 -4.65
C ARG A 941 28.14 -3.03 -5.23
N TYR A 942 29.04 -4.01 -5.30
CA TYR A 942 28.77 -5.37 -5.75
C TYR A 942 27.75 -6.13 -4.89
N GLU A 943 27.85 -6.13 -3.55
CA GLU A 943 26.85 -6.82 -2.70
C GLU A 943 25.48 -6.09 -2.70
N SER A 944 25.50 -4.76 -2.67
CA SER A 944 24.27 -3.95 -2.77
C SER A 944 23.54 -4.21 -4.07
N ASP A 945 24.27 -4.16 -5.18
CA ASP A 945 23.74 -4.54 -6.47
C ASP A 945 23.30 -6.00 -6.43
N ARG A 946 24.12 -6.98 -6.03
CA ARG A 946 23.71 -8.41 -5.91
C ARG A 946 22.35 -8.59 -5.27
N LEU A 947 22.11 -7.97 -4.13
CA LEU A 947 20.88 -8.17 -3.38
C LEU A 947 19.71 -7.40 -3.97
N TYR A 948 19.90 -6.16 -4.43
CA TYR A 948 18.91 -5.45 -5.28
C TYR A 948 18.55 -6.30 -6.49
N VAL A 949 19.57 -6.92 -7.06
CA VAL A 949 19.54 -7.80 -8.20
C VAL A 949 19.03 -9.18 -7.87
N SER A 950 19.00 -9.56 -6.61
CA SER A 950 18.42 -10.78 -6.07
C SER A 950 17.16 -10.43 -5.28
N ASN A 951 16.38 -9.40 -5.70
CA ASN A 951 15.18 -8.98 -4.96
C ASN A 951 13.81 -8.83 -5.65
N SER A 952 13.64 -8.88 -6.98
CA SER A 952 12.29 -8.70 -7.59
C SER A 952 12.01 -9.30 -9.00
N VAL A 953 12.73 -10.33 -9.43
CA VAL A 953 12.43 -11.45 -10.35
C VAL A 953 12.25 -12.74 -9.57
N LEU A 954 12.27 -12.67 -8.24
CA LEU A 954 11.23 -13.32 -7.49
C LEU A 954 9.97 -12.52 -7.80
N ASP A 955 9.87 -11.20 -7.60
CA ASP A 955 8.65 -10.49 -8.06
C ASP A 955 8.30 -10.67 -9.54
N ASN A 956 9.22 -10.58 -10.51
CA ASN A 956 8.97 -10.88 -11.92
C ASN A 956 8.74 -12.38 -12.19
N CYS A 957 9.39 -13.36 -11.54
CA CYS A 957 9.06 -14.78 -11.77
C CYS A 957 7.74 -15.17 -11.10
N LEU A 958 7.43 -14.60 -9.94
CA LEU A 958 6.16 -14.71 -9.25
C LEU A 958 5.06 -14.02 -10.07
N SER A 959 5.34 -12.86 -10.66
CA SER A 959 4.44 -12.13 -11.56
C SER A 959 4.23 -12.88 -12.87
N THR A 960 5.27 -13.42 -13.50
CA THR A 960 5.15 -14.28 -14.69
C THR A 960 4.41 -15.58 -14.35
N LEU A 961 4.74 -16.25 -13.25
CA LEU A 961 4.01 -17.42 -12.76
C LEU A 961 2.54 -17.11 -12.54
N LYS A 962 2.21 -15.97 -11.93
CA LYS A 962 0.83 -15.49 -11.84
C LYS A 962 0.22 -15.30 -13.23
N HIS A 963 0.79 -14.45 -14.08
CA HIS A 963 0.18 -14.05 -15.35
C HIS A 963 0.02 -15.21 -16.34
N GLU A 964 1.03 -16.06 -16.45
CA GLU A 964 1.00 -17.21 -17.37
C GLU A 964 0.13 -18.35 -16.85
N THR A 965 0.01 -18.56 -15.53
CA THR A 965 -0.62 -19.79 -15.01
C THR A 965 -2.01 -19.62 -14.38
N MET A 966 -2.45 -18.39 -14.08
CA MET A 966 -3.72 -18.10 -13.39
C MET A 966 -4.98 -18.43 -14.22
N TYR A 967 -4.87 -18.57 -15.55
CA TYR A 967 -5.99 -18.93 -16.43
C TYR A 967 -6.37 -20.41 -16.36
N TYR A 968 -5.39 -21.31 -16.23
CA TYR A 968 -5.62 -22.75 -16.44
C TYR A 968 -6.57 -23.41 -15.44
N PRO A 969 -6.52 -23.15 -14.12
CA PRO A 969 -7.46 -23.76 -13.18
C PRO A 969 -8.91 -23.46 -13.55
N SER A 970 -9.25 -22.18 -13.78
CA SER A 970 -10.60 -21.79 -14.19
C SER A 970 -11.02 -22.40 -15.53
N ARG A 971 -10.08 -22.59 -16.47
CA ARG A 971 -10.35 -23.28 -17.74
C ARG A 971 -10.56 -24.79 -17.58
N ILE A 972 -9.81 -25.45 -16.70
CA ILE A 972 -9.98 -26.87 -16.35
C ILE A 972 -11.36 -27.09 -15.74
N LYS A 973 -11.78 -26.22 -14.80
CA LYS A 973 -13.13 -26.27 -14.20
C LYS A 973 -14.23 -26.12 -15.26
N GLN A 974 -14.13 -25.12 -16.14
CA GLN A 974 -15.09 -24.92 -17.21
C GLN A 974 -15.22 -26.15 -18.14
N LEU A 975 -14.09 -26.75 -18.55
CA LEU A 975 -14.11 -27.92 -19.44
C LEU A 975 -14.74 -29.15 -18.77
N ILE A 976 -14.66 -29.27 -17.44
CA ILE A 976 -15.35 -30.32 -16.67
C ILE A 976 -16.87 -30.04 -16.63
N ASP A 977 -17.26 -28.80 -16.34
CA ASP A 977 -18.66 -28.40 -16.23
C ASP A 977 -19.41 -28.49 -17.57
N ASP A 978 -18.76 -28.12 -18.69
CA ASP A 978 -19.28 -28.20 -20.07
C ASP A 978 -19.32 -29.64 -20.64
N LYS A 979 -18.92 -30.67 -19.85
CA LYS A 979 -18.72 -32.06 -20.29
C LYS A 979 -17.77 -32.20 -21.50
N GLY A 980 -16.70 -31.42 -21.51
CA GLY A 980 -15.67 -31.47 -22.55
C GLY A 980 -14.96 -32.82 -22.65
N ASP A 981 -14.25 -33.03 -23.77
CA ASP A 981 -13.48 -34.24 -24.01
C ASP A 981 -12.39 -34.44 -22.93
N LEU A 982 -12.40 -35.63 -22.30
CA LEU A 982 -11.44 -36.02 -21.27
C LEU A 982 -9.98 -35.91 -21.75
N GLN A 983 -9.73 -36.19 -23.03
CA GLN A 983 -8.39 -36.08 -23.61
C GLN A 983 -7.90 -34.63 -23.62
N VAL A 984 -8.79 -33.67 -23.92
CA VAL A 984 -8.48 -32.23 -23.91
C VAL A 984 -8.29 -31.72 -22.47
N ILE A 985 -9.09 -32.19 -21.51
CA ILE A 985 -8.92 -31.85 -20.09
C ILE A 985 -7.54 -32.32 -19.59
N LYS A 986 -7.15 -33.54 -19.96
CA LYS A 986 -5.84 -34.12 -19.60
C LYS A 986 -4.67 -33.31 -20.16
N GLU A 987 -4.70 -32.97 -21.44
CA GLU A 987 -3.64 -32.17 -22.09
C GLU A 987 -3.49 -30.78 -21.46
N VAL A 988 -4.59 -30.11 -21.10
CA VAL A 988 -4.55 -28.82 -20.38
C VAL A 988 -3.99 -28.96 -18.96
N VAL A 989 -4.35 -30.02 -18.24
CA VAL A 989 -3.86 -30.29 -16.88
C VAL A 989 -2.37 -30.62 -16.85
N ASP A 990 -1.91 -31.48 -17.76
CA ASP A 990 -0.50 -31.89 -17.81
C ASP A 990 0.38 -30.71 -18.28
N TYR A 991 -0.09 -29.88 -19.23
CA TYR A 991 0.59 -28.65 -19.61
C TYR A 991 0.65 -27.62 -18.47
N TYR A 992 -0.48 -27.40 -17.77
CA TYR A 992 -0.53 -26.52 -16.58
C TYR A 992 0.47 -26.98 -15.52
N LYS A 993 0.56 -28.30 -15.28
CA LYS A 993 1.50 -28.91 -14.34
C LYS A 993 2.95 -28.69 -14.74
N GLU A 994 3.34 -29.00 -15.98
CA GLU A 994 4.72 -28.78 -16.44
C GLU A 994 5.11 -27.30 -16.36
N LEU A 995 4.24 -26.40 -16.81
CA LEU A 995 4.48 -24.95 -16.79
C LEU A 995 4.58 -24.40 -15.36
N TYR A 996 3.63 -24.76 -14.48
CA TYR A 996 3.63 -24.31 -13.09
C TYR A 996 4.85 -24.84 -12.34
N MET A 997 5.22 -26.12 -12.52
CA MET A 997 6.42 -26.70 -11.91
C MET A 997 7.69 -26.04 -12.43
N LEU A 998 7.79 -25.72 -13.72
CA LEU A 998 8.96 -25.06 -14.31
C LEU A 998 9.17 -23.63 -13.76
N LEU A 999 8.09 -22.85 -13.66
CA LEU A 999 8.11 -21.48 -13.13
C LEU A 999 8.20 -21.45 -11.60
N SER A 1000 7.58 -22.40 -10.90
CA SER A 1000 7.75 -22.58 -9.44
C SER A 1000 9.19 -22.98 -9.12
N MET A 1001 9.80 -23.90 -9.87
CA MET A 1001 11.22 -24.22 -9.72
C MET A 1001 12.11 -23.02 -10.00
N GLN A 1002 11.78 -22.15 -10.98
CA GLN A 1002 12.49 -20.88 -11.18
C GLN A 1002 12.43 -19.95 -9.97
N ALA A 1003 11.24 -19.79 -9.38
CA ALA A 1003 11.10 -18.94 -8.19
C ALA A 1003 11.74 -19.58 -6.95
N MET A 1004 11.58 -20.89 -6.73
CA MET A 1004 12.30 -21.63 -5.68
C MET A 1004 13.81 -21.56 -5.82
N ARG A 1005 14.27 -21.53 -7.06
CA ARG A 1005 15.63 -21.21 -7.39
C ARG A 1005 15.95 -19.83 -6.81
N GLN A 1006 15.36 -18.71 -7.22
CA GLN A 1006 15.95 -17.36 -6.97
C GLN A 1006 16.04 -16.84 -5.53
N ILE A 1007 15.83 -17.73 -4.55
CA ILE A 1007 16.21 -17.65 -3.16
C ILE A 1007 17.72 -17.98 -2.99
N ASP A 1008 18.50 -17.08 -2.38
CA ASP A 1008 19.90 -17.34 -1.97
C ASP A 1008 19.95 -18.32 -0.78
N SER A 1009 20.97 -19.17 -0.63
CA SER A 1009 20.89 -20.28 0.34
C SER A 1009 21.12 -19.90 1.81
N ASN A 1010 21.75 -18.76 2.10
CA ASN A 1010 22.09 -18.35 3.46
C ASN A 1010 21.63 -16.90 3.75
N VAL A 1011 20.65 -16.74 4.64
CA VAL A 1011 20.36 -15.43 5.26
C VAL A 1011 21.25 -15.25 6.48
N THR A 1012 22.08 -14.20 6.50
CA THR A 1012 22.94 -13.92 7.66
C THR A 1012 22.09 -13.42 8.84
N ILE A 1013 21.90 -14.27 9.87
CA ILE A 1013 21.19 -13.87 11.08
C ILE A 1013 22.09 -12.97 11.93
N ASP A 1014 21.96 -11.68 11.71
CA ASP A 1014 22.58 -10.61 12.50
C ASP A 1014 21.57 -9.97 13.47
N ASP A 1015 22.06 -9.06 14.31
CA ASP A 1015 21.25 -8.40 15.33
C ASP A 1015 20.14 -7.51 14.72
N ASP A 1016 20.25 -7.14 13.44
CA ASP A 1016 19.24 -6.34 12.73
C ASP A 1016 18.09 -7.20 12.17
N ILE A 1017 18.35 -8.46 11.79
CA ILE A 1017 17.28 -9.43 11.50
C ILE A 1017 16.58 -9.88 12.78
N LEU A 1018 17.30 -10.02 13.91
CA LEU A 1018 16.67 -10.31 15.21
C LEU A 1018 15.79 -9.14 15.69
N LYS A 1019 16.23 -7.89 15.52
CA LYS A 1019 15.37 -6.70 15.70
C LYS A 1019 14.16 -6.73 14.77
N TYR A 1020 14.33 -7.08 13.50
CA TYR A 1020 13.23 -7.18 12.54
C TYR A 1020 12.19 -8.25 12.93
N LEU A 1021 12.61 -9.41 13.45
CA LEU A 1021 11.69 -10.40 14.03
C LEU A 1021 10.90 -9.83 15.22
N LEU A 1022 11.59 -9.18 16.17
CA LEU A 1022 10.94 -8.55 17.32
C LEU A 1022 9.99 -7.41 16.89
N ASP A 1023 10.33 -6.62 15.87
CA ASP A 1023 9.48 -5.55 15.35
C ASP A 1023 8.24 -6.10 14.63
N LYS A 1024 8.37 -7.21 13.88
CA LYS A 1024 7.21 -7.92 13.32
C LYS A 1024 6.33 -8.52 14.41
N LEU A 1025 6.91 -9.12 15.44
CA LEU A 1025 6.15 -9.63 16.60
C LEU A 1025 5.45 -8.49 17.35
N ARG A 1026 6.14 -7.39 17.70
CA ARG A 1026 5.53 -6.16 18.29
C ARG A 1026 4.37 -5.63 17.44
N LYS A 1027 4.51 -5.63 16.11
CA LYS A 1027 3.43 -5.24 15.19
C LYS A 1027 2.22 -6.18 15.25
N LEU A 1028 2.47 -7.48 15.45
CA LEU A 1028 1.45 -8.53 15.59
C LEU A 1028 0.83 -8.58 17.00
N THR A 1029 1.54 -8.14 18.05
CA THR A 1029 1.02 -8.07 19.44
C THR A 1029 0.29 -6.77 19.75
N GLY A 1030 0.59 -5.70 19.01
CA GLY A 1030 0.12 -4.34 19.29
C GLY A 1030 0.86 -3.62 20.43
N THR A 1031 1.85 -4.28 21.07
CA THR A 1031 2.57 -3.76 22.24
C THR A 1031 4.02 -3.42 21.93
N SER A 1032 4.48 -2.25 22.41
CA SER A 1032 5.88 -1.81 22.25
C SER A 1032 6.85 -2.53 23.19
N ASN A 1033 6.40 -2.92 24.38
CA ASN A 1033 7.11 -3.82 25.28
C ASN A 1033 6.53 -5.23 25.18
N LEU A 1034 7.34 -6.18 24.71
CA LEU A 1034 7.04 -7.60 24.79
C LEU A 1034 7.53 -8.13 26.14
N GLN A 1035 6.66 -8.81 26.89
CA GLN A 1035 7.10 -9.60 28.03
C GLN A 1035 7.66 -10.93 27.49
N LEU A 1036 8.98 -11.04 27.48
CA LEU A 1036 9.72 -12.19 26.98
C LEU A 1036 10.12 -13.08 28.15
N GLU A 1037 9.31 -14.10 28.44
CA GLU A 1037 9.68 -15.12 29.41
C GLU A 1037 10.50 -16.21 28.71
N SER A 1038 11.78 -16.29 29.05
CA SER A 1038 12.67 -17.32 28.52
C SER A 1038 12.88 -18.44 29.53
N ARG A 1039 12.44 -19.65 29.19
CA ARG A 1039 12.79 -20.87 29.92
C ARG A 1039 13.80 -21.70 29.14
N GLU A 1040 14.80 -22.21 29.84
CA GLU A 1040 15.66 -23.25 29.30
C GLU A 1040 14.87 -24.55 29.16
N ARG A 1041 15.04 -25.23 28.02
CA ARG A 1041 14.31 -26.48 27.73
C ARG A 1041 15.20 -27.69 28.03
N ASP A 1042 16.22 -27.88 27.19
CA ASP A 1042 17.04 -29.10 27.15
C ASP A 1042 18.55 -28.76 26.99
N GLY A 1043 19.06 -27.72 27.65
CA GLY A 1043 20.48 -27.31 27.57
C GLY A 1043 20.89 -26.54 26.31
N ILE A 1044 20.31 -26.91 25.16
CA ILE A 1044 20.66 -26.39 23.82
C ILE A 1044 19.65 -25.33 23.33
N TYR A 1045 18.37 -25.52 23.68
CA TYR A 1045 17.27 -24.66 23.28
C TYR A 1045 16.68 -23.91 24.47
N SER A 1046 16.27 -22.68 24.22
CA SER A 1046 15.41 -21.89 25.11
C SER A 1046 14.10 -21.62 24.40
N ILE A 1047 12.99 -21.73 25.13
CA ILE A 1047 11.69 -21.28 24.66
C ILE A 1047 11.54 -19.84 25.12
N VAL A 1048 11.58 -18.91 24.16
CA VAL A 1048 11.18 -17.53 24.37
C VAL A 1048 9.67 -17.48 24.20
N THR A 1049 8.97 -17.43 25.34
CA THR A 1049 7.52 -17.31 25.39
C THR A 1049 7.19 -15.83 25.26
N VAL A 1050 6.57 -15.45 24.15
CA VAL A 1050 5.91 -14.15 24.05
C VAL A 1050 4.52 -14.36 24.63
N GLU A 1051 4.35 -14.00 25.89
CA GLU A 1051 3.02 -13.86 26.48
C GLU A 1051 2.36 -12.64 25.88
N ILE A 1052 1.16 -12.84 25.37
CA ILE A 1052 0.37 -11.77 24.80
C ILE A 1052 -1.05 -12.06 25.30
N PRO A 1053 -1.66 -11.20 26.13
CA PRO A 1053 -3.00 -11.45 26.63
C PRO A 1053 -4.08 -11.30 25.55
N GLN A 1054 -3.85 -10.44 24.54
CA GLN A 1054 -4.87 -9.71 23.74
C GLN A 1054 -5.25 -10.22 22.31
N LEU A 1055 -5.57 -11.51 22.07
CA LEU A 1055 -5.80 -12.18 20.74
C LEU A 1055 -6.92 -11.65 19.84
N GLU A 1056 -7.66 -12.53 19.16
CA GLU A 1056 -8.23 -13.79 19.65
C GLU A 1056 -7.92 -15.04 18.75
N LEU A 1057 -7.50 -16.23 19.29
CA LEU A 1057 -7.19 -17.57 18.64
C LEU A 1057 -7.96 -18.88 19.05
N SER A 1058 -8.71 -19.64 18.22
CA SER A 1058 -9.21 -21.04 18.55
C SER A 1058 -8.32 -22.11 18.00
N ASP A 1059 -8.38 -23.32 18.54
CA ASP A 1059 -7.73 -24.54 18.07
C ASP A 1059 -7.50 -24.62 16.55
N LYS A 1060 -8.46 -24.29 15.64
CA LYS A 1060 -8.13 -24.23 14.20
C LYS A 1060 -7.24 -23.06 13.82
N GLU A 1061 -7.65 -21.81 14.05
CA GLU A 1061 -6.86 -20.61 13.72
C GLU A 1061 -5.52 -20.56 14.49
N CYS A 1062 -5.47 -21.09 15.70
CA CYS A 1062 -4.32 -21.18 16.59
C CYS A 1062 -3.30 -22.18 16.03
N LEU A 1063 -3.75 -23.34 15.56
CA LEU A 1063 -2.91 -24.30 14.83
C LEU A 1063 -2.55 -23.79 13.41
N GLU A 1064 -3.45 -23.06 12.75
CA GLU A 1064 -3.27 -22.55 11.38
C GLU A 1064 -2.53 -21.20 11.32
N LEU A 1065 -2.28 -20.51 12.45
CA LEU A 1065 -1.79 -19.12 12.53
C LEU A 1065 -0.50 -18.87 11.75
N PHE A 1066 0.37 -19.88 11.73
CA PHE A 1066 1.68 -19.85 11.06
C PHE A 1066 1.71 -20.76 9.81
N THR A 1067 0.55 -21.03 9.20
CA THR A 1067 0.41 -21.86 7.98
C THR A 1067 -0.03 -21.01 6.77
N PRO A 1068 0.10 -21.52 5.52
CA PRO A 1068 -0.40 -20.82 4.32
C PRO A 1068 -1.91 -20.56 4.30
N SER A 1069 -2.69 -21.25 5.15
CA SER A 1069 -4.12 -20.98 5.36
C SER A 1069 -4.35 -19.65 6.09
N SER A 1070 -3.39 -19.18 6.91
CA SER A 1070 -3.47 -17.92 7.64
C SER A 1070 -3.71 -16.70 6.73
N VAL A 1071 -4.27 -15.64 7.33
CA VAL A 1071 -4.70 -14.43 6.62
C VAL A 1071 -3.62 -13.35 6.56
N ASN A 1072 -2.65 -13.35 7.48
CA ASN A 1072 -1.69 -12.25 7.62
C ASN A 1072 -0.24 -12.67 7.32
N ILE A 1073 0.33 -12.05 6.28
CA ILE A 1073 1.70 -12.27 5.78
C ILE A 1073 2.78 -12.05 6.85
N GLU A 1074 2.54 -11.21 7.86
CA GLU A 1074 3.51 -10.94 8.93
C GLU A 1074 3.75 -12.18 9.80
N TYR A 1075 2.77 -13.07 10.02
CA TYR A 1075 3.00 -14.36 10.68
C TYR A 1075 3.83 -15.30 9.80
N MET A 1076 3.60 -15.30 8.50
CA MET A 1076 4.40 -16.07 7.54
C MET A 1076 5.84 -15.56 7.45
N ILE A 1077 6.06 -14.24 7.57
CA ILE A 1077 7.40 -13.63 7.67
C ILE A 1077 8.06 -13.99 9.01
N CYS A 1078 7.36 -13.88 10.16
CA CYS A 1078 7.89 -14.32 11.46
C CYS A 1078 8.27 -15.80 11.45
N ARG A 1079 7.42 -16.68 10.89
CA ARG A 1079 7.75 -18.09 10.72
C ARG A 1079 8.92 -18.28 9.78
N GLN A 1080 9.01 -17.54 8.68
CA GLN A 1080 10.16 -17.63 7.79
C GLN A 1080 11.45 -17.21 8.51
N ILE A 1081 11.45 -16.13 9.28
CA ILE A 1081 12.64 -15.70 10.04
C ILE A 1081 13.03 -16.76 11.09
N VAL A 1082 12.09 -17.27 11.90
CA VAL A 1082 12.38 -18.31 12.91
C VAL A 1082 12.86 -19.61 12.25
N ARG A 1083 12.32 -19.94 11.08
CA ARG A 1083 12.79 -21.05 10.25
C ARG A 1083 14.21 -20.82 9.74
N GLU A 1084 14.53 -19.64 9.21
CA GLU A 1084 15.88 -19.28 8.74
C GLU A 1084 16.89 -19.24 9.91
N ILE A 1085 16.47 -18.85 11.12
CA ILE A 1085 17.29 -19.00 12.35
C ILE A 1085 17.58 -20.48 12.63
N GLY A 1086 16.56 -21.34 12.58
CA GLY A 1086 16.71 -22.80 12.78
C GLY A 1086 17.55 -23.47 11.70
N GLU A 1087 17.44 -23.03 10.44
CA GLU A 1087 18.22 -23.53 9.31
C GLU A 1087 19.68 -23.04 9.38
N THR A 1088 19.91 -21.76 9.71
CA THR A 1088 21.27 -21.15 9.82
C THR A 1088 22.07 -21.67 11.02
N THR A 1089 21.41 -21.87 12.17
CA THR A 1089 22.04 -22.47 13.36
C THR A 1089 22.02 -24.00 13.37
N ASN A 1090 21.45 -24.61 12.32
CA ASN A 1090 21.15 -26.05 12.20
C ASN A 1090 20.34 -26.61 13.39
N ALA A 1091 19.67 -25.74 14.14
CA ALA A 1091 18.88 -26.04 15.32
C ALA A 1091 17.42 -26.31 14.91
N ARG A 1092 17.21 -27.46 14.25
CA ARG A 1092 15.96 -27.79 13.53
C ARG A 1092 14.71 -27.98 14.39
N ALA A 1093 14.84 -28.00 15.72
CA ALA A 1093 13.69 -27.92 16.63
C ALA A 1093 13.21 -26.46 16.85
N SER A 1094 13.90 -25.47 16.25
CA SER A 1094 13.44 -24.09 16.25
C SER A 1094 12.15 -23.97 15.44
N GLY A 1095 11.18 -23.30 16.02
CA GLY A 1095 9.83 -23.22 15.49
C GLY A 1095 9.03 -22.17 16.24
N ILE A 1096 7.99 -21.70 15.60
CA ILE A 1096 7.06 -20.74 16.17
C ILE A 1096 5.66 -21.35 16.13
N GLN A 1097 4.99 -21.36 17.28
CA GLN A 1097 3.65 -21.91 17.42
C GLN A 1097 2.85 -21.09 18.43
N ALA A 1098 1.56 -20.97 18.17
CA ALA A 1098 0.59 -20.44 19.13
C ALA A 1098 0.04 -21.59 19.99
N ARG A 1099 -0.15 -21.32 21.28
CA ARG A 1099 -0.92 -22.17 22.21
C ARG A 1099 -1.64 -21.31 23.21
N HIS A 1100 -2.68 -21.83 23.85
CA HIS A 1100 -3.33 -21.14 24.96
C HIS A 1100 -2.37 -20.90 26.12
N SER A 1101 -2.37 -19.66 26.63
CA SER A 1101 -1.71 -19.33 27.89
C SER A 1101 -2.57 -19.78 29.06
N ALA A 1102 -1.91 -20.39 30.05
CA ALA A 1102 -2.47 -20.78 31.33
C ALA A 1102 -2.31 -19.68 32.40
N VAL A 1103 -1.50 -18.65 32.13
CA VAL A 1103 -1.16 -17.58 33.08
C VAL A 1103 -2.03 -16.34 32.85
N THR A 1104 -2.18 -15.92 31.59
CA THR A 1104 -2.88 -14.68 31.21
C THR A 1104 -4.30 -14.91 30.70
N GLY A 1105 -4.73 -16.18 30.65
CA GLY A 1105 -5.90 -16.60 29.87
C GLY A 1105 -5.67 -16.52 28.34
N GLY A 1106 -4.52 -16.05 27.88
CA GLY A 1106 -4.31 -15.66 26.48
C GLY A 1106 -3.89 -16.77 25.50
N ILE A 1107 -2.99 -16.42 24.57
CA ILE A 1107 -2.24 -17.29 23.64
C ILE A 1107 -0.80 -16.87 23.86
N ALA A 1108 0.00 -17.82 24.33
CA ALA A 1108 1.45 -17.72 24.29
C ALA A 1108 1.92 -18.05 22.87
N ILE A 1109 2.80 -17.22 22.32
CA ILE A 1109 3.61 -17.62 21.16
C ILE A 1109 4.90 -18.19 21.71
N ASP A 1110 5.04 -19.51 21.66
CA ASP A 1110 6.26 -20.20 22.03
C ASP A 1110 7.21 -20.16 20.83
N ILE A 1111 8.29 -19.38 20.94
CA ILE A 1111 9.36 -19.35 19.95
C ILE A 1111 10.51 -20.20 20.50
N VAL A 1112 10.72 -21.37 19.90
CA VAL A 1112 11.83 -22.25 20.24
C VAL A 1112 13.06 -21.76 19.49
N LEU A 1113 14.12 -21.39 20.20
CA LEU A 1113 15.35 -20.84 19.63
C LEU A 1113 16.60 -21.46 20.29
N PRO A 1114 17.77 -21.42 19.62
CA PRO A 1114 19.05 -21.78 20.25
C PRO A 1114 19.34 -20.86 21.43
N LYS A 1115 19.89 -21.40 22.52
CA LYS A 1115 20.16 -20.66 23.76
C LYS A 1115 20.92 -19.33 23.53
N GLN A 1116 21.98 -19.37 22.72
CA GLN A 1116 22.80 -18.18 22.39
C GLN A 1116 22.03 -17.06 21.65
N ILE A 1117 21.00 -17.38 20.86
CA ILE A 1117 20.17 -16.39 20.17
C ILE A 1117 19.01 -15.94 21.07
N ALA A 1118 18.45 -16.84 21.87
CA ALA A 1118 17.47 -16.48 22.89
C ALA A 1118 18.07 -15.52 23.94
N ASP A 1119 19.34 -15.68 24.30
CA ASP A 1119 20.06 -14.80 25.23
C ASP A 1119 20.40 -13.43 24.61
N LYS A 1120 20.47 -13.30 23.28
CA LYS A 1120 20.56 -12.02 22.55
C LYS A 1120 19.21 -11.30 22.39
N LEU A 1121 18.10 -12.00 22.59
CA LEU A 1121 16.73 -11.48 22.46
C LEU A 1121 16.15 -10.99 23.80
N LYS A 1122 16.82 -11.27 24.92
CA LYS A 1122 16.56 -10.71 26.25
C LYS A 1122 17.12 -9.30 26.39
#